data_AF-A0A3B9GDJ7-F1
#
_entry.id   AF-A0A3B9GDJ7-F1
#
_cell.length_a   1.000
_cell.length_b   1.000
_cell.length_c   1.000
_cell.angle_alpha   90.00
_cell.angle_beta   90.00
_cell.angle_gamma   90.00
#
_symmetry.space_group_name_H-M   'P 1'
#
loop_
_entity.id
_entity.type
_entity.pdbx_description
1 polymer ?
#
loop_
_entity_poly.entity_id
_entity_poly.type
_entity_poly.pdbx_seq_one_letter_code
_entity_poly.pdbx_strand_id
1 'polypeptide(L)'
;MATMTGLRASTIGVWGNGGTHDRPGATSWFRDKPEFRDWVTIPQYFRQHGYTAVTGGKIFHQAHGKFSDPLSWDHQYSTKTGTPFPGNGLRLLHGMSDEFTLDYYKDWADWMPLAISEEETADWKTAEGAAAFLRRDHEKPFFLACGIFRPHLRWYAPQKYFDMHPLGEIELPVTLENDLNDVPPRGRRQTGGSQAFGVIQEHGEWKHAVQGYLASCSFADACVGVVLDALEKSEHTDNTIVVFWGDHGFHIGEKNRISKLTLWEDGAKTPLIISSPDSGAVQGKRCKQPVSLIDLYPTLVELCGLPKRDGLDGRSLVPLLRLPESEWETPAVISHRDDHAVRSKQWHYISYADGGEELYDAAKDPHQWNNLANDQRFADAKTRLKKWLPQNTQHVKAPAVKQDVRKRPNVVVLLADDLGSKDLGCYGGPVKTPVLDDLAAKGVRFTDFHAGAAICSPSRATLLTGRQHLRTGIYGVLQDHMHDMHLLKREVTIAEVLQQAGYGTAHFGKWHVGMTSGKRKKPSLQDHGFDYWFGLSNGANPTHRNPTNFMRNGKRVGPMQGYSCQIVVSDAINWLETKANPDEPFFMNIWFNEPHATLAAPVEITSIYGDPKDEAAIYSATVDNTDRAIGRLVAKLKETGQLDNTLIIYSSDHGSYRADRNGGLTGNKGSNFQGGLRSPGIFFWPDGVRGGRIESTPSGAVDLLPTICGLAGIDKPKGVHLDGSDLSPLLIERGTFKRSQPMLWLAPSSGHLATLREGNYTLMGYRGYKLPENQVRKNELLQEMAKLADIDPSMPNLASRVSNTTFTSPEYKRLKNEFVRLRTFQEAWIPIIKKGGFSRFALYDLKADPFQKKDISKQRPGVTNRLKKKLLTLYKDVMTDAPDWPSK
;
A
#
# COMPACT_ATOMS: atom_id res chain seq x y z
N MET A 1 10.13 -18.84 -14.49
CA MET A 1 8.66 -18.66 -14.68
C MET A 1 8.31 -18.45 -16.13
N ALA A 2 8.72 -17.34 -16.77
CA ALA A 2 8.44 -17.04 -18.19
C ALA A 2 8.67 -18.25 -19.12
N THR A 3 9.83 -18.91 -18.97
CA THR A 3 10.17 -20.18 -19.64
C THR A 3 9.10 -21.25 -19.47
N MET A 4 8.70 -21.55 -18.23
CA MET A 4 7.73 -22.60 -17.91
C MET A 4 6.32 -22.28 -18.41
N THR A 5 5.97 -21.00 -18.54
CA THR A 5 4.68 -20.56 -19.07
C THR A 5 4.67 -20.38 -20.59
N GLY A 6 5.83 -20.22 -21.24
CA GLY A 6 5.95 -19.87 -22.66
C GLY A 6 5.45 -18.46 -23.00
N LEU A 7 5.38 -17.59 -21.99
CA LEU A 7 4.89 -16.22 -22.07
C LEU A 7 5.99 -15.25 -21.60
N ARG A 8 6.07 -14.07 -22.22
CA ARG A 8 7.02 -13.01 -21.83
C ARG A 8 6.65 -12.44 -20.46
N ALA A 9 7.64 -11.95 -19.72
CA ALA A 9 7.40 -11.22 -18.48
C ALA A 9 6.48 -10.01 -18.69
N SER A 10 6.55 -9.34 -19.85
CA SER A 10 5.64 -8.25 -20.24
C SER A 10 4.20 -8.71 -20.53
N THR A 11 4.02 -9.93 -21.03
CA THR A 11 2.69 -10.53 -21.25
C THR A 11 2.07 -10.98 -19.95
N ILE A 12 2.85 -11.66 -19.10
CA ILE A 12 2.38 -12.14 -17.80
C ILE A 12 2.23 -10.97 -16.82
N GLY A 13 3.00 -9.90 -16.96
CA GLY A 13 3.03 -8.78 -16.02
C GLY A 13 3.65 -9.14 -14.67
N VAL A 14 4.60 -10.09 -14.64
CA VAL A 14 5.33 -10.51 -13.43
C VAL A 14 6.78 -10.08 -13.55
N TRP A 15 7.24 -9.26 -12.60
CA TRP A 15 8.52 -8.54 -12.67
C TRP A 15 9.43 -8.74 -11.46
N GLY A 16 9.03 -9.60 -10.53
CA GLY A 16 9.72 -9.84 -9.26
C GLY A 16 9.38 -11.22 -8.74
N ASN A 17 10.09 -11.64 -7.68
CA ASN A 17 10.03 -12.99 -7.13
C ASN A 17 9.33 -13.07 -5.76
N GLY A 18 8.80 -11.95 -5.25
CA GLY A 18 8.10 -11.87 -3.97
C GLY A 18 9.03 -11.69 -2.78
N GLY A 19 10.25 -11.19 -3.00
CA GLY A 19 11.26 -10.95 -1.96
C GLY A 19 11.11 -9.57 -1.29
N THR A 20 11.85 -9.36 -0.20
CA THR A 20 11.90 -8.10 0.59
C THR A 20 12.33 -6.86 -0.21
N HIS A 21 12.89 -7.05 -1.41
CA HIS A 21 13.36 -5.99 -2.31
C HIS A 21 12.39 -5.69 -3.47
N ASP A 22 11.29 -6.43 -3.58
CA ASP A 22 10.30 -6.21 -4.63
C ASP A 22 9.37 -5.04 -4.32
N ARG A 23 8.93 -4.35 -5.39
CA ARG A 23 8.07 -3.19 -5.22
C ARG A 23 6.76 -3.60 -4.57
N PRO A 24 6.29 -2.75 -3.65
CA PRO A 24 4.94 -2.79 -3.17
C PRO A 24 3.84 -2.80 -4.26
N GLY A 25 3.25 -3.96 -4.58
CA GLY A 25 2.12 -4.09 -5.54
C GLY A 25 2.37 -4.99 -6.74
N ALA A 26 3.59 -5.45 -6.96
CA ALA A 26 3.87 -6.38 -8.05
C ALA A 26 3.34 -7.78 -7.70
N THR A 27 2.38 -8.31 -8.46
CA THR A 27 2.15 -9.76 -8.52
C THR A 27 3.47 -10.41 -8.91
N SER A 28 4.06 -11.13 -7.96
CA SER A 28 5.33 -11.85 -8.15
C SER A 28 5.11 -13.28 -8.63
N TRP A 29 3.86 -13.70 -8.82
CA TRP A 29 3.50 -15.04 -9.23
C TRP A 29 2.38 -15.04 -10.25
N PHE A 30 2.58 -15.73 -11.37
CA PHE A 30 1.61 -15.76 -12.47
C PHE A 30 0.27 -16.38 -12.05
N ARG A 31 0.24 -17.37 -11.14
CA ARG A 31 -1.02 -17.98 -10.69
C ARG A 31 -1.94 -17.03 -9.93
N ASP A 32 -1.40 -15.93 -9.38
CA ASP A 32 -2.19 -14.92 -8.68
C ASP A 32 -3.02 -14.06 -9.64
N LYS A 33 -2.58 -14.00 -10.90
CA LYS A 33 -3.25 -13.25 -11.94
C LYS A 33 -4.42 -14.07 -12.46
N PRO A 34 -5.68 -13.59 -12.35
CA PRO A 34 -6.85 -14.35 -12.78
C PRO A 34 -6.73 -14.90 -14.21
N GLU A 35 -6.15 -14.13 -15.12
CA GLU A 35 -5.93 -14.50 -16.52
C GLU A 35 -4.92 -15.65 -16.71
N PHE A 36 -4.01 -15.86 -15.75
CA PHE A 36 -2.98 -16.90 -15.80
C PHE A 36 -3.09 -17.93 -14.68
N ARG A 37 -4.12 -17.85 -13.83
CA ARG A 37 -4.36 -18.76 -12.71
C ARG A 37 -4.34 -20.21 -13.15
N ASP A 38 -5.06 -20.51 -14.23
CA ASP A 38 -5.16 -21.85 -14.80
C ASP A 38 -4.22 -22.04 -16.00
N TRP A 39 -3.24 -21.14 -16.19
CA TRP A 39 -2.32 -21.23 -17.33
C TRP A 39 -1.46 -22.49 -17.23
N VAL A 40 -1.55 -23.34 -18.25
CA VAL A 40 -0.84 -24.62 -18.26
C VAL A 40 0.64 -24.39 -18.55
N THR A 41 1.52 -24.75 -17.61
CA THR A 41 2.98 -24.73 -17.79
C THR A 41 3.47 -25.94 -18.60
N ILE A 42 4.72 -25.91 -19.07
CA ILE A 42 5.36 -27.04 -19.79
C ILE A 42 5.13 -28.38 -19.06
N PRO A 43 5.56 -28.58 -17.79
CA PRO A 43 5.40 -29.86 -17.13
C PRO A 43 3.92 -30.27 -16.95
N GLN A 44 3.01 -29.32 -16.71
CA GLN A 44 1.58 -29.64 -16.67
C GLN A 44 1.04 -30.12 -18.00
N TYR A 45 1.47 -29.50 -19.11
CA TYR A 45 1.03 -29.89 -20.44
C TYR A 45 1.49 -31.29 -20.78
N PHE A 46 2.74 -31.63 -20.45
CA PHE A 46 3.28 -32.97 -20.61
C PHE A 46 2.50 -33.99 -19.77
N ARG A 47 2.19 -33.67 -18.50
CA ARG A 47 1.33 -34.52 -17.64
C ARG A 47 -0.05 -34.77 -18.23
N GLN A 48 -0.68 -33.73 -18.77
CA GLN A 48 -1.99 -33.84 -19.44
C GLN A 48 -1.95 -34.76 -20.67
N HIS A 49 -0.77 -34.99 -21.24
CA HIS A 49 -0.56 -35.85 -22.41
C HIS A 49 0.20 -37.14 -22.07
N GLY A 50 0.06 -37.63 -20.84
CA GLY A 50 0.48 -38.98 -20.46
C GLY A 50 1.92 -39.09 -19.94
N TYR A 51 2.63 -37.98 -19.76
CA TYR A 51 3.97 -38.01 -19.17
C TYR A 51 3.91 -37.98 -17.64
N THR A 52 4.93 -38.54 -16.99
CA THR A 52 5.23 -38.28 -15.58
C THR A 52 6.14 -37.07 -15.47
N ALA A 53 5.75 -36.02 -14.73
CA ALA A 53 6.63 -34.86 -14.53
C ALA A 53 7.21 -34.81 -13.11
N VAL A 54 8.53 -34.71 -13.01
CA VAL A 54 9.25 -34.67 -11.73
C VAL A 54 10.23 -33.51 -11.66
N THR A 55 10.49 -33.01 -10.45
CA THR A 55 11.41 -31.90 -10.23
C THR A 55 12.32 -32.11 -9.02
N GLY A 56 13.52 -31.51 -9.06
CA GLY A 56 14.34 -31.30 -7.86
C GLY A 56 15.09 -29.98 -7.92
N GLY A 57 15.47 -29.46 -6.75
CA GLY A 57 16.23 -28.22 -6.63
C GLY A 57 15.41 -26.97 -6.97
N LYS A 58 16.00 -26.03 -7.73
CA LYS A 58 15.42 -24.71 -8.03
C LYS A 58 15.02 -24.55 -9.50
N ILE A 59 13.79 -24.97 -9.83
CA ILE A 59 13.17 -24.73 -11.14
C ILE A 59 12.28 -23.47 -11.13
N PHE A 60 11.44 -23.35 -10.09
CA PHE A 60 10.77 -22.10 -9.74
C PHE A 60 11.50 -21.40 -8.59
N HIS A 61 11.02 -20.23 -8.17
CA HIS A 61 11.75 -19.40 -7.21
C HIS A 61 11.93 -20.10 -5.85
N GLN A 62 10.94 -20.86 -5.41
CA GLN A 62 10.99 -21.67 -4.19
C GLN A 62 10.79 -23.14 -4.51
N ALA A 63 11.39 -24.01 -3.71
CA ALA A 63 11.19 -25.45 -3.82
C ALA A 63 9.81 -25.90 -3.29
N HIS A 64 9.15 -25.13 -2.44
CA HIS A 64 7.85 -25.48 -1.88
C HIS A 64 6.94 -24.25 -1.78
N GLY A 65 5.66 -24.50 -1.49
CA GLY A 65 4.66 -23.46 -1.30
C GLY A 65 4.21 -22.80 -2.60
N LYS A 66 3.74 -21.57 -2.48
CA LYS A 66 3.08 -20.85 -3.58
C LYS A 66 3.97 -20.71 -4.83
N PHE A 67 5.26 -20.43 -4.64
CA PHE A 67 6.19 -20.11 -5.72
C PHE A 67 6.89 -21.34 -6.30
N SER A 68 6.45 -22.57 -5.99
CA SER A 68 7.00 -23.82 -6.55
C SER A 68 6.14 -24.45 -7.65
N ASP A 69 4.98 -23.85 -7.95
CA ASP A 69 3.92 -24.41 -8.80
C ASP A 69 3.63 -25.90 -8.56
N PRO A 70 3.15 -26.32 -7.38
CA PRO A 70 2.97 -27.75 -7.05
C PRO A 70 2.13 -28.52 -8.08
N LEU A 71 1.19 -27.85 -8.75
CA LEU A 71 0.34 -28.44 -9.80
C LEU A 71 1.14 -28.90 -11.03
N SER A 72 2.39 -28.47 -11.19
CA SER A 72 3.26 -28.87 -12.28
C SER A 72 3.83 -30.28 -12.15
N TRP A 73 3.87 -30.85 -10.95
CA TRP A 73 4.73 -32.00 -10.67
C TRP A 73 3.94 -33.17 -10.07
N ASP A 74 4.24 -34.39 -10.51
CA ASP A 74 3.79 -35.62 -9.86
C ASP A 74 4.64 -35.92 -8.62
N HIS A 75 5.94 -35.61 -8.68
CA HIS A 75 6.87 -35.86 -7.59
C HIS A 75 8.01 -34.84 -7.56
N GLN A 76 8.38 -34.40 -6.35
CA GLN A 76 9.54 -33.57 -6.11
C GLN A 76 10.59 -34.33 -5.31
N TYR A 77 11.68 -34.74 -5.95
CA TYR A 77 12.69 -35.61 -5.35
C TYR A 77 13.75 -34.86 -4.54
N SER A 78 13.86 -33.54 -4.69
CA SER A 78 14.77 -32.70 -3.90
C SER A 78 14.19 -31.29 -3.68
N THR A 79 14.37 -30.76 -2.48
CA THR A 79 13.91 -29.42 -2.08
C THR A 79 15.01 -28.49 -1.57
N LYS A 80 16.23 -29.01 -1.36
CA LYS A 80 17.39 -28.24 -0.93
C LYS A 80 18.18 -27.78 -2.16
N THR A 81 18.90 -26.67 -2.03
CA THR A 81 19.58 -26.02 -3.15
C THR A 81 20.94 -25.48 -2.72
N GLY A 82 21.91 -25.52 -3.61
CA GLY A 82 23.22 -24.90 -3.44
C GLY A 82 24.17 -25.66 -2.52
N THR A 83 25.11 -24.91 -1.97
CA THR A 83 26.14 -25.35 -1.03
C THR A 83 25.81 -24.84 0.37
N PRO A 84 26.27 -25.53 1.45
CA PRO A 84 26.09 -25.04 2.80
C PRO A 84 26.83 -23.72 3.03
N PHE A 85 26.34 -22.93 3.98
CA PHE A 85 27.12 -21.79 4.48
C PHE A 85 28.37 -22.29 5.22
N PRO A 86 29.49 -21.55 5.18
CA PRO A 86 30.65 -21.87 5.99
C PRO A 86 30.30 -21.86 7.50
N GLY A 87 30.93 -22.76 8.26
CA GLY A 87 30.73 -22.86 9.71
C GLY A 87 31.13 -21.57 10.46
N ASN A 88 30.62 -21.41 11.68
CA ASN A 88 30.97 -20.33 12.62
C ASN A 88 30.61 -18.89 12.20
N GLY A 89 29.69 -18.69 11.25
CA GLY A 89 29.25 -17.35 10.85
C GLY A 89 30.35 -16.54 10.13
N LEU A 90 31.38 -17.23 9.63
CA LEU A 90 32.47 -16.68 8.82
C LEU A 90 31.93 -16.24 7.45
N ARG A 91 31.16 -15.16 7.43
CA ARG A 91 31.01 -14.34 6.22
C ARG A 91 32.33 -13.61 6.06
N LEU A 92 33.24 -14.20 5.28
CA LEU A 92 34.50 -13.55 4.94
C LEU A 92 34.19 -12.59 3.79
N LEU A 93 33.79 -11.37 4.12
CA LEU A 93 33.70 -10.30 3.12
C LEU A 93 35.10 -9.84 2.66
N HIS A 94 36.14 -10.67 2.83
CA HIS A 94 37.53 -10.36 2.49
C HIS A 94 37.99 -9.00 3.06
N GLY A 95 37.58 -8.68 4.29
CA GLY A 95 37.84 -7.39 4.94
C GLY A 95 36.87 -6.25 4.55
N MET A 96 36.02 -6.45 3.54
CA MET A 96 35.08 -5.45 2.99
C MET A 96 33.77 -5.32 3.79
N SER A 97 33.62 -6.00 4.93
CA SER A 97 32.32 -6.09 5.63
C SER A 97 31.74 -4.74 6.02
N ASP A 98 32.61 -3.87 6.55
CA ASP A 98 32.23 -2.58 7.11
C ASP A 98 31.99 -1.50 6.03
N GLU A 99 32.41 -1.78 4.78
CA GLU A 99 32.24 -0.90 3.62
C GLU A 99 30.81 -0.97 3.03
N PHE A 100 30.05 -2.02 3.39
CA PHE A 100 28.69 -2.22 2.88
C PHE A 100 27.63 -1.70 3.86
N THR A 101 27.04 -0.55 3.50
CA THR A 101 25.92 0.08 4.24
C THR A 101 24.63 -0.74 4.27
N LEU A 102 24.44 -1.69 3.35
CA LEU A 102 23.27 -2.56 3.28
C LEU A 102 23.71 -4.02 3.16
N ASP A 103 23.10 -4.90 3.96
CA ASP A 103 23.44 -6.34 3.98
C ASP A 103 23.23 -7.03 2.63
N TYR A 104 22.33 -6.52 1.79
CA TYR A 104 22.07 -7.07 0.46
C TYR A 104 23.31 -7.01 -0.46
N TYR A 105 24.14 -5.97 -0.36
CA TYR A 105 25.35 -5.86 -1.19
C TYR A 105 26.46 -6.81 -0.75
N LYS A 106 26.43 -7.25 0.51
CA LYS A 106 27.40 -8.22 1.05
C LYS A 106 27.30 -9.56 0.32
N ASP A 107 26.10 -9.99 -0.08
CA ASP A 107 25.91 -11.23 -0.83
C ASP A 107 26.59 -11.23 -2.20
N TRP A 108 26.83 -10.05 -2.77
CA TRP A 108 27.48 -9.87 -4.07
C TRP A 108 29.00 -9.82 -3.98
N ALA A 109 29.54 -9.76 -2.76
CA ALA A 109 30.96 -9.62 -2.46
C ALA A 109 31.48 -10.79 -1.58
N ASP A 110 30.88 -11.98 -1.72
CA ASP A 110 31.13 -13.11 -0.82
C ASP A 110 31.31 -14.41 -1.63
N TRP A 111 32.50 -15.01 -1.50
CA TRP A 111 32.92 -16.25 -2.15
C TRP A 111 33.95 -16.98 -1.29
N MET A 112 33.96 -18.30 -1.35
CA MET A 112 34.87 -19.10 -0.53
C MET A 112 34.96 -20.55 -1.01
N PRO A 113 36.15 -21.16 -0.99
CA PRO A 113 36.25 -22.61 -1.08
C PRO A 113 35.72 -23.27 0.19
N LEU A 114 34.98 -24.35 0.04
CA LEU A 114 34.49 -25.15 1.15
C LEU A 114 35.32 -26.43 1.29
N ALA A 115 35.79 -26.70 2.50
CA ALA A 115 36.48 -27.94 2.86
C ALA A 115 35.48 -29.09 3.11
N ILE A 116 34.65 -29.38 2.10
CA ILE A 116 33.64 -30.45 2.09
C ILE A 116 33.71 -31.20 0.76
N SER A 117 33.16 -32.41 0.71
CA SER A 117 33.01 -33.13 -0.54
C SER A 117 31.83 -32.60 -1.36
N GLU A 118 31.81 -32.89 -2.66
CA GLU A 118 30.69 -32.50 -3.54
C GLU A 118 29.39 -33.19 -3.11
N GLU A 119 29.46 -34.44 -2.67
CA GLU A 119 28.33 -35.26 -2.21
C GLU A 119 27.62 -34.67 -0.98
N GLU A 120 28.30 -33.85 -0.19
CA GLU A 120 27.70 -33.20 0.97
C GLU A 120 26.74 -32.07 0.57
N THR A 121 26.92 -31.49 -0.61
CA THR A 121 26.16 -30.33 -1.10
C THR A 121 24.72 -30.67 -1.51
N ALA A 122 23.83 -29.68 -1.50
CA ALA A 122 22.44 -29.88 -1.91
C ALA A 122 22.28 -29.95 -3.43
N ASP A 123 23.11 -29.24 -4.19
CA ASP A 123 23.11 -29.33 -5.65
C ASP A 123 23.55 -30.72 -6.13
N TRP A 124 24.60 -31.31 -5.55
CA TRP A 124 24.99 -32.68 -5.89
C TRP A 124 23.92 -33.70 -5.54
N LYS A 125 23.33 -33.60 -4.33
CA LYS A 125 22.20 -34.47 -3.94
C LYS A 125 20.99 -34.32 -4.87
N THR A 126 20.78 -33.14 -5.44
CA THR A 126 19.74 -32.91 -6.44
C THR A 126 20.09 -33.60 -7.76
N ALA A 127 21.34 -33.53 -8.21
CA ALA A 127 21.80 -34.26 -9.38
C ALA A 127 21.70 -35.79 -9.19
N GLU A 128 22.13 -36.31 -8.04
CA GLU A 128 21.97 -37.73 -7.68
C GLU A 128 20.50 -38.16 -7.61
N GLY A 129 19.60 -37.29 -7.14
CA GLY A 129 18.16 -37.56 -7.15
C GLY A 129 17.60 -37.68 -8.58
N ALA A 130 18.07 -36.85 -9.51
CA ALA A 130 17.72 -36.93 -10.93
C ALA A 130 18.31 -38.21 -11.56
N ALA A 131 19.57 -38.52 -11.28
CA ALA A 131 20.24 -39.75 -11.71
C ALA A 131 19.51 -41.00 -11.20
N ALA A 132 19.11 -41.01 -9.92
CA ALA A 132 18.35 -42.10 -9.32
C ALA A 132 16.94 -42.25 -9.91
N PHE A 133 16.35 -41.17 -10.45
CA PHE A 133 15.10 -41.26 -11.20
C PHE A 133 15.34 -41.88 -12.58
N LEU A 134 16.40 -41.47 -13.30
CA LEU A 134 16.75 -41.98 -14.63
C LEU A 134 17.12 -43.47 -14.64
N ARG A 135 17.68 -43.99 -13.54
CA ARG A 135 18.04 -45.42 -13.40
C ARG A 135 16.85 -46.35 -13.17
N ARG A 136 15.63 -45.82 -13.05
CA ARG A 136 14.41 -46.63 -12.86
C ARG A 136 13.80 -46.98 -14.20
N ASP A 137 13.07 -48.09 -14.22
CA ASP A 137 12.17 -48.43 -15.32
C ASP A 137 10.97 -47.47 -15.29
N HIS A 138 10.58 -46.96 -16.46
CA HIS A 138 9.45 -46.02 -16.57
C HIS A 138 8.41 -46.55 -17.56
N GLU A 139 7.20 -46.85 -17.06
CA GLU A 139 6.07 -47.27 -17.91
C GLU A 139 5.51 -46.14 -18.78
N LYS A 140 5.75 -44.88 -18.37
CA LYS A 140 5.30 -43.67 -19.05
C LYS A 140 6.51 -42.82 -19.45
N PRO A 141 6.43 -42.06 -20.55
CA PRO A 141 7.48 -41.08 -20.84
C PRO A 141 7.53 -40.03 -19.73
N PHE A 142 8.68 -39.36 -19.55
CA PHE A 142 8.88 -38.45 -18.43
C PHE A 142 9.30 -37.04 -18.85
N PHE A 143 8.98 -36.08 -17.98
CA PHE A 143 9.53 -34.73 -17.99
C PHE A 143 10.32 -34.55 -16.68
N LEU A 144 11.66 -34.54 -16.77
CA LEU A 144 12.56 -34.43 -15.62
C LEU A 144 13.17 -33.02 -15.57
N ALA A 145 12.90 -32.27 -14.50
CA ALA A 145 13.46 -30.95 -14.28
C ALA A 145 14.45 -30.92 -13.11
N CYS A 146 15.74 -30.80 -13.41
CA CYS A 146 16.83 -30.72 -12.43
C CYS A 146 17.34 -29.27 -12.28
N GLY A 147 16.97 -28.60 -11.19
CA GLY A 147 17.33 -27.20 -10.94
C GLY A 147 18.58 -27.06 -10.09
N ILE A 148 19.75 -27.03 -10.72
CA ILE A 148 21.04 -26.77 -10.07
C ILE A 148 21.10 -25.28 -9.67
N PHE A 149 21.43 -24.96 -8.42
CA PHE A 149 21.37 -23.59 -7.90
C PHE A 149 22.62 -22.76 -8.25
N ARG A 150 23.79 -23.38 -8.28
CA ARG A 150 25.01 -22.72 -8.77
C ARG A 150 24.85 -22.28 -10.23
N PRO A 151 25.48 -21.17 -10.67
CA PRO A 151 26.42 -20.32 -9.93
C PRO A 151 25.74 -19.14 -9.20
N HIS A 152 24.48 -19.29 -8.76
CA HIS A 152 23.82 -18.22 -8.00
C HIS A 152 24.64 -17.85 -6.76
N LEU A 153 24.76 -16.55 -6.49
CA LEU A 153 25.42 -16.02 -5.31
C LEU A 153 24.87 -16.64 -4.01
N ARG A 154 25.68 -16.78 -2.96
CA ARG A 154 27.11 -16.43 -2.84
C ARG A 154 27.99 -17.51 -3.41
N TRP A 155 29.17 -17.22 -3.95
CA TRP A 155 29.96 -18.20 -4.69
C TRP A 155 30.78 -19.13 -3.80
N TYR A 156 30.08 -20.05 -3.15
CA TYR A 156 30.68 -21.14 -2.39
C TYR A 156 30.64 -22.43 -3.20
N ALA A 157 31.79 -23.07 -3.32
CA ALA A 157 31.97 -24.36 -3.99
C ALA A 157 33.03 -25.19 -3.25
N PRO A 158 32.99 -26.53 -3.35
CA PRO A 158 34.08 -27.38 -2.82
C PRO A 158 35.46 -26.93 -3.30
N GLN A 159 36.47 -27.03 -2.43
CA GLN A 159 37.85 -26.55 -2.67
C GLN A 159 38.40 -26.99 -4.02
N LYS A 160 38.17 -28.25 -4.42
CA LYS A 160 38.67 -28.80 -5.70
C LYS A 160 38.30 -27.95 -6.92
N TYR A 161 37.17 -27.25 -6.90
CA TYR A 161 36.74 -26.41 -8.01
C TYR A 161 37.41 -25.04 -8.01
N PHE A 162 37.86 -24.55 -6.86
CA PHE A 162 38.75 -23.38 -6.81
C PHE A 162 40.14 -23.75 -7.32
N ASP A 163 40.61 -24.96 -7.01
CA ASP A 163 41.92 -25.47 -7.46
C ASP A 163 41.99 -25.65 -8.99
N MET A 164 40.85 -25.86 -9.65
CA MET A 164 40.74 -25.87 -11.12
C MET A 164 40.96 -24.49 -11.77
N HIS A 165 40.83 -23.41 -11.00
CA HIS A 165 40.95 -22.03 -11.46
C HIS A 165 42.00 -21.28 -10.64
N PRO A 166 43.29 -21.61 -10.76
CA PRO A 166 44.34 -20.97 -9.96
C PRO A 166 44.40 -19.45 -10.23
N LEU A 167 44.55 -18.65 -9.17
CA LEU A 167 44.48 -17.17 -9.25
C LEU A 167 45.44 -16.53 -10.27
N GLY A 168 46.61 -17.15 -10.48
CA GLY A 168 47.59 -16.69 -11.46
C GLY A 168 47.11 -16.77 -12.91
N GLU A 169 46.16 -17.67 -13.20
CA GLU A 169 45.62 -17.93 -14.54
C GLU A 169 44.26 -17.24 -14.77
N ILE A 170 43.72 -16.56 -13.74
CA ILE A 170 42.46 -15.82 -13.86
C ILE A 170 42.64 -14.60 -14.77
N GLU A 171 41.92 -14.63 -15.89
CA GLU A 171 41.69 -13.50 -16.77
C GLU A 171 40.46 -12.71 -16.31
N LEU A 172 40.64 -11.41 -16.10
CA LEU A 172 39.53 -10.51 -15.75
C LEU A 172 38.74 -10.15 -17.01
N PRO A 173 37.43 -9.90 -16.89
CA PRO A 173 36.65 -9.35 -17.98
C PRO A 173 37.25 -8.06 -18.54
N VAL A 174 37.14 -7.89 -19.85
CA VAL A 174 37.56 -6.66 -20.51
C VAL A 174 36.57 -5.55 -20.17
N THR A 175 37.05 -4.48 -19.55
CA THR A 175 36.23 -3.32 -19.18
C THR A 175 36.73 -2.04 -19.84
N LEU A 176 35.83 -1.07 -19.95
CA LEU A 176 36.12 0.27 -20.44
C LEU A 176 35.76 1.27 -19.32
N GLU A 177 36.71 2.09 -18.91
CA GLU A 177 36.55 2.99 -17.74
C GLU A 177 35.38 3.98 -17.92
N ASN A 178 35.17 4.45 -19.15
CA ASN A 178 34.14 5.42 -19.50
C ASN A 178 32.89 4.81 -20.16
N ASP A 179 32.68 3.50 -20.03
CA ASP A 179 31.62 2.71 -20.69
C ASP A 179 30.18 3.15 -20.36
N LEU A 180 29.99 3.98 -19.34
CA LEU A 180 28.69 4.52 -18.95
C LEU A 180 28.44 5.95 -19.44
N ASN A 181 29.40 6.58 -20.13
CA ASN A 181 29.30 7.99 -20.53
C ASN A 181 28.24 8.24 -21.60
N ASP A 182 28.06 7.30 -22.52
CA ASP A 182 27.11 7.33 -23.64
C ASP A 182 25.76 6.66 -23.31
N VAL A 183 25.66 6.00 -22.15
CA VAL A 183 24.45 5.41 -21.62
C VAL A 183 23.52 6.52 -21.10
N PRO A 184 22.21 6.51 -21.40
CA PRO A 184 21.26 7.50 -20.88
C PRO A 184 21.10 7.43 -19.36
N PRO A 185 20.62 8.49 -18.69
CA PRO A 185 20.53 8.54 -17.23
C PRO A 185 19.78 7.36 -16.59
N ARG A 186 18.74 6.81 -17.23
CA ARG A 186 18.02 5.64 -16.71
C ARG A 186 18.81 4.34 -16.82
N GLY A 187 19.57 4.13 -17.89
CA GLY A 187 20.49 2.99 -18.00
C GLY A 187 21.54 3.02 -16.87
N ARG A 188 22.13 4.19 -16.59
CA ARG A 188 23.11 4.35 -15.49
C ARG A 188 22.53 4.08 -14.11
N ARG A 189 21.24 4.35 -13.90
CA ARG A 189 20.52 4.19 -12.62
C ARG A 189 20.01 2.77 -12.37
N GLN A 190 20.24 1.81 -13.26
CA GLN A 190 19.89 0.40 -12.99
C GLN A 190 20.66 -0.09 -11.76
N THR A 191 19.91 -0.47 -10.72
CA THR A 191 20.33 -0.47 -9.32
C THR A 191 21.38 -1.52 -8.96
N GLY A 192 22.34 -1.09 -8.12
CA GLY A 192 22.98 -1.91 -7.08
C GLY A 192 24.43 -2.31 -7.35
N GLY A 193 24.71 -2.99 -8.47
CA GLY A 193 25.95 -3.78 -8.62
C GLY A 193 27.25 -2.97 -8.62
N SER A 194 27.17 -1.66 -8.92
CA SER A 194 28.34 -0.79 -9.00
C SER A 194 28.97 -0.47 -7.65
N GLN A 195 28.19 -0.43 -6.57
CA GLN A 195 28.75 -0.22 -5.23
C GLN A 195 29.56 -1.43 -4.79
N ALA A 196 28.97 -2.63 -4.91
CA ALA A 196 29.66 -3.88 -4.60
C ALA A 196 30.96 -4.02 -5.41
N PHE A 197 30.89 -3.77 -6.71
CA PHE A 197 32.05 -3.88 -7.57
C PHE A 197 33.14 -2.84 -7.26
N GLY A 198 32.78 -1.59 -6.97
CA GLY A 198 33.75 -0.57 -6.56
C GLY A 198 34.55 -0.97 -5.32
N VAL A 199 33.88 -1.48 -4.28
CA VAL A 199 34.53 -1.96 -3.06
C VAL A 199 35.45 -3.16 -3.35
N ILE A 200 35.01 -4.11 -4.18
CA ILE A 200 35.83 -5.26 -4.60
C ILE A 200 37.09 -4.81 -5.33
N GLN A 201 36.99 -3.80 -6.20
CA GLN A 201 38.15 -3.25 -6.90
C GLN A 201 39.11 -2.52 -5.96
N GLU A 202 38.59 -1.70 -5.06
CA GLU A 202 39.38 -0.95 -4.07
C GLU A 202 40.19 -1.89 -3.15
N HIS A 203 39.66 -3.07 -2.85
CA HIS A 203 40.35 -4.09 -2.06
C HIS A 203 41.25 -5.03 -2.88
N GLY A 204 41.31 -4.87 -4.20
CA GLY A 204 42.09 -5.76 -5.08
C GLY A 204 41.52 -7.17 -5.20
N GLU A 205 40.24 -7.35 -4.91
CA GLU A 205 39.58 -8.65 -4.75
C GLU A 205 38.88 -9.16 -6.02
N TRP A 206 38.95 -8.40 -7.13
CA TRP A 206 38.25 -8.73 -8.37
C TRP A 206 38.65 -10.09 -8.96
N LYS A 207 39.94 -10.45 -8.91
CA LYS A 207 40.39 -11.78 -9.38
C LYS A 207 39.80 -12.92 -8.56
N HIS A 208 39.68 -12.76 -7.24
CA HIS A 208 39.06 -13.78 -6.39
C HIS A 208 37.54 -13.89 -6.63
N ALA A 209 36.87 -12.77 -6.90
CA ALA A 209 35.47 -12.76 -7.30
C ALA A 209 35.25 -13.60 -8.59
N VAL A 210 36.08 -13.37 -9.61
CA VAL A 210 36.07 -14.14 -10.87
C VAL A 210 36.38 -15.61 -10.62
N GLN A 211 37.39 -15.91 -9.80
CA GLN A 211 37.70 -17.28 -9.39
C GLN A 211 36.50 -17.98 -8.75
N GLY A 212 35.82 -17.34 -7.79
CA GLY A 212 34.66 -17.91 -7.12
C GLY A 212 33.48 -18.20 -8.06
N TYR A 213 33.23 -17.29 -9.01
CA TYR A 213 32.22 -17.50 -10.06
C TYR A 213 32.57 -18.69 -10.96
N LEU A 214 33.81 -18.76 -11.46
CA LEU A 214 34.29 -19.87 -12.29
C LEU A 214 34.25 -21.21 -11.56
N ALA A 215 34.68 -21.26 -10.29
CA ALA A 215 34.59 -22.45 -9.45
C ALA A 215 33.13 -22.90 -9.26
N SER A 216 32.20 -21.95 -9.05
CA SER A 216 30.77 -22.25 -8.95
C SER A 216 30.20 -22.80 -10.28
N CYS A 217 30.66 -22.28 -11.42
CA CYS A 217 30.29 -22.79 -12.75
C CYS A 217 30.82 -24.22 -12.97
N SER A 218 32.09 -24.50 -12.66
CA SER A 218 32.65 -25.85 -12.77
C SER A 218 31.97 -26.86 -11.83
N PHE A 219 31.56 -26.42 -10.64
CA PHE A 219 30.77 -27.28 -9.76
C PHE A 219 29.36 -27.56 -10.32
N ALA A 220 28.70 -26.55 -10.90
CA ALA A 220 27.42 -26.75 -11.57
C ALA A 220 27.55 -27.74 -12.74
N ASP A 221 28.61 -27.63 -13.54
CA ASP A 221 28.91 -28.54 -14.66
C ASP A 221 29.12 -29.99 -14.18
N ALA A 222 29.86 -30.19 -13.10
CA ALA A 222 30.02 -31.53 -12.51
C ALA A 222 28.67 -32.13 -12.06
N CYS A 223 27.76 -31.32 -11.51
CA CYS A 223 26.40 -31.76 -11.19
C CYS A 223 25.60 -32.14 -12.45
N VAL A 224 25.78 -31.43 -13.57
CA VAL A 224 25.19 -31.83 -14.86
C VAL A 224 25.75 -33.18 -15.31
N GLY A 225 27.06 -33.40 -15.18
CA GLY A 225 27.74 -34.67 -15.48
C GLY A 225 27.09 -35.86 -14.77
N VAL A 226 26.78 -35.75 -13.48
CA VAL A 226 26.08 -36.81 -12.71
C VAL A 226 24.75 -37.22 -13.35
N VAL A 227 23.98 -36.25 -13.85
CA VAL A 227 22.68 -36.52 -14.49
C VAL A 227 22.87 -37.14 -15.87
N LEU A 228 23.80 -36.61 -16.67
CA LEU A 228 24.07 -37.11 -18.02
C LEU A 228 24.68 -38.51 -18.01
N ASP A 229 25.62 -38.80 -17.11
CA ASP A 229 26.20 -40.13 -16.92
C ASP A 229 25.14 -41.17 -16.57
N ALA A 230 24.13 -40.77 -15.79
CA ALA A 230 23.02 -41.66 -15.43
C ALA A 230 22.06 -41.85 -16.61
N LEU A 231 21.81 -40.81 -17.40
CA LEU A 231 21.02 -40.90 -18.63
C LEU A 231 21.68 -41.83 -19.64
N GLU A 232 22.98 -41.69 -19.88
CA GLU A 232 23.78 -42.50 -20.83
C GLU A 232 23.83 -43.99 -20.44
N LYS A 233 23.74 -44.28 -19.14
CA LYS A 233 23.71 -45.66 -18.61
C LYS A 233 22.29 -46.24 -18.51
N SER A 234 21.26 -45.46 -18.83
CA SER A 234 19.86 -45.89 -18.76
C SER A 234 19.36 -46.36 -20.12
N GLU A 235 18.26 -47.11 -20.14
CA GLU A 235 17.58 -47.47 -21.39
C GLU A 235 16.95 -46.27 -22.13
N HIS A 236 16.93 -45.09 -21.50
CA HIS A 236 16.25 -43.89 -21.99
C HIS A 236 17.17 -42.98 -22.83
N THR A 237 18.46 -43.28 -22.96
CA THR A 237 19.46 -42.40 -23.64
C THR A 237 19.02 -41.99 -25.03
N ASP A 238 18.64 -42.97 -25.86
CA ASP A 238 18.36 -42.76 -27.28
C ASP A 238 16.97 -42.16 -27.53
N ASN A 239 16.17 -41.93 -26.48
CA ASN A 239 14.81 -41.40 -26.58
C ASN A 239 14.57 -40.23 -25.61
N THR A 240 15.63 -39.53 -25.19
CA THR A 240 15.53 -38.39 -24.29
C THR A 240 16.05 -37.11 -24.92
N ILE A 241 15.23 -36.05 -24.89
CA ILE A 241 15.66 -34.70 -25.24
C ILE A 241 16.28 -34.06 -24.00
N VAL A 242 17.51 -33.57 -24.15
CA VAL A 242 18.23 -32.86 -23.09
C VAL A 242 18.29 -31.38 -23.44
N VAL A 243 17.79 -30.55 -22.52
CA VAL A 243 17.86 -29.08 -22.64
C VAL A 243 18.63 -28.55 -21.43
N PHE A 244 19.72 -27.83 -21.68
CA PHE A 244 20.49 -27.12 -20.66
C PHE A 244 20.42 -25.61 -20.90
N TRP A 245 20.08 -24.84 -19.87
CA TRP A 245 20.05 -23.38 -19.93
C TRP A 245 20.27 -22.73 -18.56
N GLY A 246 20.67 -21.46 -18.55
CA GLY A 246 20.65 -20.60 -17.35
C GLY A 246 19.44 -19.65 -17.35
N ASP A 247 19.07 -19.09 -16.20
CA ASP A 247 17.86 -18.26 -16.08
C ASP A 247 18.04 -16.81 -16.57
N HIS A 248 19.24 -16.25 -16.43
CA HIS A 248 19.65 -14.94 -16.95
C HIS A 248 21.20 -14.85 -17.03
N GLY A 249 21.73 -13.73 -17.50
CA GLY A 249 23.17 -13.42 -17.47
C GLY A 249 23.62 -12.79 -16.15
N PHE A 250 24.92 -12.56 -15.98
CA PHE A 250 25.49 -11.94 -14.78
C PHE A 250 26.75 -11.14 -15.13
N HIS A 251 26.80 -9.87 -14.73
CA HIS A 251 27.99 -9.03 -14.86
C HIS A 251 29.01 -9.38 -13.80
N ILE A 252 30.29 -9.46 -14.16
CA ILE A 252 31.40 -9.67 -13.22
C ILE A 252 32.50 -8.61 -13.42
N GLY A 253 32.08 -7.40 -13.77
CA GLY A 253 32.89 -6.19 -13.88
C GLY A 253 32.52 -5.30 -15.06
N GLU A 254 31.95 -5.89 -16.12
CA GLU A 254 31.39 -5.19 -17.28
C GLU A 254 30.38 -4.13 -16.84
N LYS A 255 30.29 -2.99 -17.54
CA LYS A 255 29.43 -1.85 -17.16
C LYS A 255 29.59 -1.40 -15.70
N ASN A 256 30.80 -1.57 -15.15
CA ASN A 256 31.23 -1.21 -13.79
C ASN A 256 30.29 -1.78 -12.71
N ARG A 257 30.04 -3.10 -12.73
CA ARG A 257 29.09 -3.75 -11.79
C ARG A 257 29.31 -5.25 -11.64
N ILE A 258 28.81 -5.79 -10.53
CA ILE A 258 28.70 -7.22 -10.25
C ILE A 258 27.23 -7.59 -9.92
N SER A 259 26.41 -7.88 -10.95
CA SER A 259 24.94 -8.04 -10.78
C SER A 259 24.22 -8.61 -12.01
N LYS A 260 22.93 -8.96 -11.84
CA LYS A 260 22.06 -9.61 -12.85
C LYS A 260 20.87 -8.80 -13.40
N LEU A 261 20.73 -7.52 -13.02
CA LEU A 261 19.48 -6.76 -13.23
C LEU A 261 19.62 -5.69 -14.32
N THR A 262 20.02 -6.10 -15.52
CA THR A 262 20.25 -5.17 -16.63
C THR A 262 19.72 -5.69 -17.97
N LEU A 263 19.56 -4.79 -18.93
CA LEU A 263 19.13 -5.12 -20.29
C LEU A 263 20.28 -5.34 -21.28
N TRP A 264 21.54 -5.07 -20.88
CA TRP A 264 22.73 -5.38 -21.67
C TRP A 264 22.93 -6.89 -21.87
N GLU A 265 23.69 -7.26 -22.91
CA GLU A 265 24.00 -8.65 -23.28
C GLU A 265 24.46 -9.47 -22.08
N ASP A 266 25.42 -8.96 -21.29
CA ASP A 266 26.01 -9.72 -20.18
C ASP A 266 25.01 -10.04 -19.06
N GLY A 267 23.97 -9.22 -18.89
CA GLY A 267 22.89 -9.48 -17.92
C GLY A 267 21.72 -10.29 -18.48
N ALA A 268 21.55 -10.33 -19.80
CA ALA A 268 20.36 -10.89 -20.46
C ALA A 268 20.62 -12.22 -21.17
N LYS A 269 21.85 -12.45 -21.64
CA LYS A 269 22.23 -13.63 -22.41
C LYS A 269 22.66 -14.77 -21.49
N THR A 270 22.28 -15.98 -21.88
CA THR A 270 22.52 -17.19 -21.09
C THR A 270 22.83 -18.36 -22.04
N PRO A 271 23.58 -19.40 -21.61
CA PRO A 271 23.75 -20.59 -22.43
C PRO A 271 22.41 -21.26 -22.73
N LEU A 272 22.31 -21.85 -23.92
CA LEU A 272 21.22 -22.75 -24.31
C LEU A 272 21.83 -23.88 -25.15
N ILE A 273 21.68 -25.11 -24.69
CA ILE A 273 22.08 -26.34 -25.39
C ILE A 273 20.84 -27.22 -25.49
N ILE A 274 20.55 -27.73 -26.68
CA ILE A 274 19.47 -28.68 -26.94
C ILE A 274 20.09 -29.88 -27.66
N SER A 275 20.07 -31.03 -27.01
CA SER A 275 20.40 -32.33 -27.60
C SER A 275 19.11 -33.11 -27.78
N SER A 276 18.87 -33.61 -28.99
CA SER A 276 17.66 -34.35 -29.35
C SER A 276 18.04 -35.54 -30.21
N PRO A 277 17.63 -36.77 -29.84
CA PRO A 277 18.08 -37.98 -30.52
C PRO A 277 17.43 -38.21 -31.90
N ASP A 278 16.20 -37.71 -32.16
CA ASP A 278 15.42 -38.15 -33.33
C ASP A 278 14.65 -37.03 -34.08
N SER A 279 15.08 -35.77 -33.99
CA SER A 279 14.30 -34.63 -34.54
C SER A 279 14.78 -34.06 -35.88
N GLY A 280 15.75 -34.71 -36.53
CA GLY A 280 16.48 -34.16 -37.67
C GLY A 280 17.36 -32.95 -37.29
N ALA A 281 17.67 -32.78 -36.00
CA ALA A 281 18.56 -31.73 -35.54
C ALA A 281 20.01 -32.00 -35.98
N VAL A 282 20.71 -30.95 -36.42
CA VAL A 282 22.12 -31.10 -36.82
C VAL A 282 23.00 -31.07 -35.58
N GLN A 283 23.65 -32.21 -35.31
CA GLN A 283 24.48 -32.39 -34.13
C GLN A 283 25.74 -31.50 -34.16
N GLY A 284 26.14 -31.02 -32.98
CA GLY A 284 27.40 -30.27 -32.78
C GLY A 284 27.45 -28.89 -33.48
N LYS A 285 26.32 -28.33 -33.91
CA LYS A 285 26.28 -27.02 -34.58
C LYS A 285 25.95 -25.90 -33.61
N ARG A 286 26.56 -24.74 -33.85
CA ARG A 286 26.27 -23.49 -33.15
C ARG A 286 25.25 -22.69 -33.95
N CYS A 287 24.12 -22.35 -33.34
CA CYS A 287 23.19 -21.36 -33.88
C CYS A 287 23.56 -19.96 -33.40
N LYS A 288 23.64 -19.00 -34.32
CA LYS A 288 23.91 -17.58 -34.01
C LYS A 288 22.64 -16.72 -34.00
N GLN A 289 21.48 -17.32 -34.24
CA GLN A 289 20.21 -16.59 -34.23
C GLN A 289 19.80 -16.28 -32.78
N PRO A 290 19.33 -15.06 -32.48
CA PRO A 290 18.84 -14.73 -31.16
C PRO A 290 17.48 -15.39 -30.91
N VAL A 291 17.42 -16.20 -29.87
CA VAL A 291 16.21 -16.91 -29.42
C VAL A 291 15.93 -16.57 -27.96
N SER A 292 14.76 -16.94 -27.46
CA SER A 292 14.34 -16.68 -26.07
C SER A 292 13.99 -17.99 -25.36
N LEU A 293 14.18 -18.06 -24.04
CA LEU A 293 13.83 -19.26 -23.27
C LEU A 293 12.33 -19.60 -23.34
N ILE A 294 11.45 -18.63 -23.63
CA ILE A 294 10.02 -18.89 -23.84
C ILE A 294 9.75 -19.75 -25.07
N ASP A 295 10.70 -19.82 -26.01
CA ASP A 295 10.63 -20.63 -27.22
C ASP A 295 10.75 -22.13 -26.89
N LEU A 296 11.23 -22.50 -25.70
CA LEU A 296 11.35 -23.90 -25.28
C LEU A 296 9.99 -24.60 -25.17
N TYR A 297 8.93 -23.91 -24.73
CA TYR A 297 7.61 -24.53 -24.59
C TYR A 297 7.07 -25.05 -25.94
N PRO A 298 6.89 -24.22 -26.99
CA PRO A 298 6.44 -24.72 -28.28
C PRO A 298 7.44 -25.70 -28.93
N THR A 299 8.74 -25.52 -28.68
CA THR A 299 9.78 -26.43 -29.20
C THR A 299 9.63 -27.84 -28.64
N LEU A 300 9.51 -27.99 -27.33
CA LEU A 300 9.37 -29.29 -26.68
C LEU A 300 8.05 -29.98 -27.04
N VAL A 301 6.97 -29.21 -27.16
CA VAL A 301 5.68 -29.73 -27.65
C VAL A 301 5.82 -30.31 -29.06
N GLU A 302 6.48 -29.60 -29.98
CA GLU A 302 6.69 -30.08 -31.36
C GLU A 302 7.64 -31.29 -31.42
N LEU A 303 8.76 -31.23 -30.71
CA LEU A 303 9.75 -32.33 -30.69
C LEU A 303 9.18 -33.63 -30.14
N CYS A 304 8.27 -33.55 -29.15
CA CYS A 304 7.61 -34.72 -28.57
C CYS A 304 6.33 -35.13 -29.32
N GLY A 305 6.01 -34.50 -30.46
CA GLY A 305 4.82 -34.84 -31.25
C GLY A 305 3.49 -34.58 -30.54
N LEU A 306 3.49 -33.70 -29.53
CA LEU A 306 2.29 -33.36 -28.78
C LEU A 306 1.40 -32.38 -29.57
N PRO A 307 0.09 -32.33 -29.28
CA PRO A 307 -0.78 -31.33 -29.88
C PRO A 307 -0.23 -29.91 -29.68
N LYS A 308 -0.41 -29.05 -30.68
CA LYS A 308 0.08 -27.67 -30.60
C LYS A 308 -0.60 -26.93 -29.45
N ARG A 309 0.20 -26.23 -28.64
CA ARG A 309 -0.28 -25.29 -27.61
C ARG A 309 -0.35 -23.88 -28.17
N ASP A 310 -1.57 -23.37 -28.38
CA ASP A 310 -1.78 -22.00 -28.85
C ASP A 310 -1.58 -20.96 -27.74
N GLY A 311 -1.54 -19.66 -28.08
CA GLY A 311 -1.46 -18.57 -27.11
C GLY A 311 -0.11 -18.36 -26.43
N LEU A 312 0.93 -19.11 -26.82
CA LEU A 312 2.31 -18.88 -26.38
C LEU A 312 2.91 -17.66 -27.09
N ASP A 313 3.78 -16.93 -26.41
CA ASP A 313 4.57 -15.85 -27.03
C ASP A 313 5.79 -16.40 -27.79
N GLY A 314 6.29 -17.56 -27.35
CA GLY A 314 7.43 -18.23 -27.95
C GLY A 314 7.11 -18.87 -29.29
N ARG A 315 8.16 -19.18 -30.05
CA ARG A 315 8.10 -19.88 -31.34
C ARG A 315 8.96 -21.13 -31.27
N SER A 316 8.52 -22.19 -31.94
CA SER A 316 9.31 -23.42 -31.98
C SER A 316 10.66 -23.21 -32.66
N LEU A 317 11.72 -23.70 -32.02
CA LEU A 317 13.10 -23.67 -32.50
C LEU A 317 13.43 -24.87 -33.40
N VAL A 318 12.49 -25.80 -33.64
CA VAL A 318 12.72 -26.97 -34.49
C VAL A 318 13.31 -26.60 -35.87
N PRO A 319 12.89 -25.53 -36.56
CA PRO A 319 13.53 -25.11 -37.81
C PRO A 319 15.03 -24.79 -37.64
N LEU A 320 15.41 -24.14 -36.53
CA LEU A 320 16.81 -23.82 -36.22
C LEU A 320 17.59 -25.04 -35.75
N LEU A 321 16.95 -26.02 -35.10
CA LEU A 321 17.59 -27.29 -34.76
C LEU A 321 17.96 -28.06 -36.03
N ARG A 322 17.07 -28.08 -37.03
CA ARG A 322 17.28 -28.74 -38.33
C ARG A 322 18.22 -27.98 -39.26
N LEU A 323 18.19 -26.65 -39.22
CA LEU A 323 19.05 -25.80 -40.05
C LEU A 323 19.43 -24.53 -39.26
N PRO A 324 20.55 -24.55 -38.51
CA PRO A 324 20.97 -23.47 -37.61
C PRO A 324 21.22 -22.11 -38.27
N GLU A 325 21.47 -22.13 -39.58
CA GLU A 325 21.73 -20.94 -40.40
C GLU A 325 20.46 -20.38 -41.05
N SER A 326 19.28 -20.98 -40.81
CA SER A 326 18.03 -20.46 -41.35
C SER A 326 17.81 -19.00 -40.97
N GLU A 327 17.19 -18.25 -41.88
CA GLU A 327 16.74 -16.90 -41.57
C GLU A 327 15.76 -16.94 -40.39
N TRP A 328 15.96 -16.04 -39.45
CA TRP A 328 15.17 -15.96 -38.22
C TRP A 328 14.71 -14.52 -38.03
N GLU A 329 13.49 -14.26 -38.50
CA GLU A 329 12.97 -12.89 -38.59
C GLU A 329 12.55 -12.32 -37.23
N THR A 330 12.40 -13.17 -36.21
CA THR A 330 11.89 -12.77 -34.89
C THR A 330 13.04 -12.49 -33.92
N PRO A 331 13.19 -11.26 -33.42
CA PRO A 331 14.18 -10.95 -32.40
C PRO A 331 13.77 -11.47 -31.02
N ALA A 332 14.77 -11.70 -30.16
CA ALA A 332 14.52 -11.91 -28.73
C ALA A 332 14.12 -10.58 -28.07
N VAL A 333 13.05 -10.60 -27.28
CA VAL A 333 12.58 -9.44 -26.52
C VAL A 333 12.86 -9.68 -25.04
N ILE A 334 13.74 -8.86 -24.47
CA ILE A 334 14.09 -8.88 -23.05
C ILE A 334 13.36 -7.73 -22.37
N SER A 335 12.86 -7.95 -21.16
CA SER A 335 12.08 -6.94 -20.45
C SER A 335 12.46 -6.90 -18.98
N HIS A 336 12.64 -5.69 -18.48
CA HIS A 336 12.85 -5.39 -17.08
C HIS A 336 11.89 -4.26 -16.70
N ARG A 337 10.70 -4.65 -16.25
CA ARG A 337 9.57 -3.75 -15.98
C ARG A 337 9.19 -2.96 -17.25
N ASP A 338 9.19 -1.65 -17.16
CA ASP A 338 8.84 -0.72 -18.24
C ASP A 338 10.00 -0.49 -19.23
N ASP A 339 11.17 -1.10 -18.99
CA ASP A 339 12.33 -1.03 -19.87
C ASP A 339 12.45 -2.33 -20.68
N HIS A 340 12.77 -2.20 -21.95
CA HIS A 340 12.79 -3.32 -22.87
C HIS A 340 14.03 -3.30 -23.76
N ALA A 341 14.51 -4.48 -24.11
CA ALA A 341 15.51 -4.64 -25.16
C ALA A 341 15.02 -5.58 -26.25
N VAL A 342 15.44 -5.30 -27.49
CA VAL A 342 15.15 -6.10 -28.67
C VAL A 342 16.48 -6.51 -29.28
N ARG A 343 16.74 -7.82 -29.31
CA ARG A 343 17.97 -8.42 -29.85
C ARG A 343 17.66 -9.19 -31.13
N SER A 344 18.03 -8.59 -32.26
CA SER A 344 18.06 -9.23 -33.60
C SER A 344 19.45 -9.82 -33.87
N LYS A 345 19.72 -10.45 -35.02
CA LYS A 345 21.05 -11.02 -35.34
C LYS A 345 22.17 -9.97 -35.29
N GLN A 346 21.92 -8.78 -35.84
CA GLN A 346 22.91 -7.70 -35.88
C GLN A 346 22.77 -6.71 -34.72
N TRP A 347 21.55 -6.35 -34.34
CA TRP A 347 21.31 -5.19 -33.46
C TRP A 347 20.81 -5.59 -32.07
N HIS A 348 21.29 -4.88 -31.05
CA HIS A 348 20.73 -4.86 -29.71
C HIS A 348 20.23 -3.44 -29.42
N TYR A 349 18.91 -3.27 -29.31
CA TYR A 349 18.28 -1.98 -29.06
C TYR A 349 17.60 -1.98 -27.69
N ILE A 350 17.90 -0.99 -26.85
CA ILE A 350 17.32 -0.82 -25.52
C ILE A 350 16.47 0.45 -25.51
N SER A 351 15.25 0.34 -24.99
CA SER A 351 14.31 1.44 -24.81
C SER A 351 13.93 1.57 -23.34
N TYR A 352 14.11 2.77 -22.81
CA TYR A 352 13.82 3.08 -21.42
C TYR A 352 12.52 3.87 -21.27
N ALA A 353 11.83 3.66 -20.16
CA ALA A 353 10.53 4.30 -19.90
C ALA A 353 10.60 5.83 -19.72
N ASP A 354 11.78 6.40 -19.46
CA ASP A 354 11.98 7.85 -19.43
C ASP A 354 12.33 8.46 -20.79
N GLY A 355 12.25 7.64 -21.86
CA GLY A 355 12.56 8.04 -23.23
C GLY A 355 14.03 7.88 -23.62
N GLY A 356 14.90 7.43 -22.71
CA GLY A 356 16.27 7.07 -23.05
C GLY A 356 16.33 5.91 -24.05
N GLU A 357 17.35 5.90 -24.91
CA GLU A 357 17.56 4.83 -25.90
C GLU A 357 19.04 4.43 -25.96
N GLU A 358 19.29 3.14 -26.19
CA GLU A 358 20.60 2.62 -26.58
C GLU A 358 20.47 1.75 -27.84
N LEU A 359 21.45 1.79 -28.73
CA LEU A 359 21.54 0.93 -29.91
C LEU A 359 22.99 0.46 -30.10
N TYR A 360 23.18 -0.84 -30.20
CA TYR A 360 24.49 -1.45 -30.43
C TYR A 360 24.48 -2.33 -31.67
N ASP A 361 25.50 -2.22 -32.52
CA ASP A 361 25.79 -3.21 -33.57
C ASP A 361 26.46 -4.40 -32.91
N ALA A 362 25.67 -5.29 -32.32
CA ALA A 362 26.15 -6.39 -31.50
C ALA A 362 26.90 -7.48 -32.30
N ALA A 363 27.06 -7.34 -33.63
CA ALA A 363 27.99 -8.14 -34.41
C ALA A 363 29.42 -7.55 -34.44
N LYS A 364 29.55 -6.22 -34.32
CA LYS A 364 30.83 -5.48 -34.35
C LYS A 364 31.27 -4.95 -32.99
N ASP A 365 30.31 -4.70 -32.11
CA ASP A 365 30.49 -4.19 -30.76
C ASP A 365 29.84 -5.19 -29.78
N PRO A 366 30.48 -6.35 -29.55
CA PRO A 366 29.94 -7.39 -28.67
C PRO A 366 29.92 -6.95 -27.19
N HIS A 367 30.74 -5.96 -26.81
CA HIS A 367 30.81 -5.42 -25.45
C HIS A 367 29.85 -4.24 -25.21
N GLN A 368 29.17 -3.77 -26.25
CA GLN A 368 28.21 -2.66 -26.18
C GLN A 368 28.82 -1.35 -25.65
N TRP A 369 30.02 -1.00 -26.12
CA TRP A 369 30.77 0.19 -25.70
C TRP A 369 30.40 1.46 -26.46
N ASN A 370 29.72 1.35 -27.61
CA ASN A 370 29.39 2.49 -28.44
C ASN A 370 27.89 2.55 -28.75
N ASN A 371 27.19 3.40 -28.01
CA ASN A 371 25.77 3.66 -28.17
C ASN A 371 25.50 4.49 -29.44
N LEU A 372 25.00 3.82 -30.47
CA LEU A 372 24.64 4.37 -31.77
C LEU A 372 23.23 4.99 -31.79
N ALA A 373 22.52 5.07 -30.66
CA ALA A 373 21.11 5.47 -30.67
C ALA A 373 20.87 6.88 -31.23
N ASN A 374 21.83 7.79 -31.07
CA ASN A 374 21.72 9.17 -31.55
C ASN A 374 22.31 9.38 -32.96
N ASP A 375 22.90 8.34 -33.55
CA ASP A 375 23.48 8.41 -34.89
C ASP A 375 22.40 8.17 -35.95
N GLN A 376 22.14 9.20 -36.76
CA GLN A 376 21.09 9.18 -37.78
C GLN A 376 21.31 8.13 -38.86
N ARG A 377 22.55 7.68 -39.08
CA ARG A 377 22.87 6.60 -40.03
C ARG A 377 22.17 5.28 -39.69
N PHE A 378 21.79 5.09 -38.42
CA PHE A 378 21.15 3.87 -37.93
C PHE A 378 19.67 4.06 -37.53
N ALA A 379 19.05 5.18 -37.90
CA ALA A 379 17.65 5.47 -37.60
C ALA A 379 16.68 4.39 -38.12
N ASP A 380 16.95 3.82 -39.30
CA ASP A 380 16.16 2.74 -39.89
C ASP A 380 16.22 1.46 -39.07
N ALA A 381 17.41 1.11 -38.54
CA ALA A 381 17.58 -0.03 -37.66
C ALA A 381 16.73 0.14 -36.38
N LYS A 382 16.82 1.30 -35.73
CA LYS A 382 15.97 1.61 -34.56
C LYS A 382 14.48 1.50 -34.88
N THR A 383 14.05 2.09 -36.00
CA THR A 383 12.64 2.09 -36.40
C THR A 383 12.11 0.68 -36.64
N ARG A 384 12.91 -0.21 -37.24
CA ARG A 384 12.55 -1.63 -37.38
C ARG A 384 12.46 -2.35 -36.04
N LEU A 385 13.42 -2.14 -35.15
CA LEU A 385 13.48 -2.82 -33.85
C LEU A 385 12.38 -2.34 -32.90
N LYS A 386 12.02 -1.05 -32.92
CA LYS A 386 10.90 -0.48 -32.15
C LYS A 386 9.58 -1.20 -32.37
N LYS A 387 9.35 -1.78 -33.55
CA LYS A 387 8.13 -2.55 -33.85
C LYS A 387 7.97 -3.79 -32.97
N TRP A 388 9.08 -4.31 -32.46
CA TRP A 388 9.14 -5.50 -31.61
C TRP A 388 9.15 -5.18 -30.12
N LEU A 389 9.31 -3.90 -29.74
CA LEU A 389 9.03 -3.50 -28.38
C LEU A 389 7.60 -3.91 -28.05
N PRO A 390 7.32 -4.36 -26.82
CA PRO A 390 5.95 -4.53 -26.37
C PRO A 390 5.19 -3.22 -26.65
N GLN A 391 4.31 -3.24 -27.65
CA GLN A 391 3.54 -2.03 -27.98
C GLN A 391 2.73 -1.70 -26.74
N ASN A 392 2.77 -0.42 -26.33
CA ASN A 392 1.95 0.13 -25.26
C ASN A 392 0.67 -0.68 -25.17
N THR A 393 0.64 -1.59 -24.20
CA THR A 393 -0.62 -2.02 -23.67
C THR A 393 -1.19 -0.70 -23.15
N GLN A 394 -2.02 -0.04 -23.96
CA GLN A 394 -3.40 0.04 -23.54
C GLN A 394 -3.65 -1.27 -22.81
N HIS A 395 -3.52 -1.28 -21.49
CA HIS A 395 -4.09 -2.36 -20.70
C HIS A 395 -5.45 -2.54 -21.33
N VAL A 396 -5.64 -3.70 -21.96
CA VAL A 396 -6.79 -4.06 -22.79
C VAL A 396 -7.97 -3.24 -22.34
N LYS A 397 -8.52 -2.37 -23.22
CA LYS A 397 -9.73 -1.57 -22.94
C LYS A 397 -10.68 -2.48 -22.17
N ALA A 398 -10.79 -2.20 -20.88
CA ALA A 398 -11.50 -3.08 -19.97
C ALA A 398 -12.94 -3.19 -20.44
N PRO A 399 -13.48 -4.39 -20.71
CA PRO A 399 -14.80 -4.67 -20.20
C PRO A 399 -14.62 -4.79 -18.69
N ALA A 400 -14.68 -3.65 -17.98
CA ALA A 400 -14.54 -3.49 -16.53
C ALA A 400 -14.04 -4.74 -15.76
N VAL A 401 -12.71 -4.90 -15.58
CA VAL A 401 -12.15 -5.98 -14.73
C VAL A 401 -11.26 -5.41 -13.63
N LYS A 402 -11.41 -6.04 -12.45
CA LYS A 402 -10.86 -5.76 -11.13
C LYS A 402 -9.34 -6.07 -11.03
N GLN A 403 -8.64 -5.25 -10.24
CA GLN A 403 -7.19 -5.19 -9.99
C GLN A 403 -6.54 -6.42 -9.29
N ASP A 404 -5.22 -6.59 -9.49
CA ASP A 404 -4.27 -7.56 -8.88
C ASP A 404 -4.31 -7.61 -7.34
N VAL A 405 -4.14 -8.79 -6.73
CA VAL A 405 -4.00 -8.93 -5.26
C VAL A 405 -2.54 -9.07 -4.86
N ARG A 406 -1.88 -7.91 -4.67
CA ARG A 406 -1.18 -7.71 -3.40
C ARG A 406 -2.25 -7.81 -2.30
N LYS A 407 -2.03 -8.54 -1.20
CA LYS A 407 -3.01 -8.51 -0.09
C LYS A 407 -3.15 -7.05 0.34
N ARG A 408 -4.27 -6.44 -0.03
CA ARG A 408 -4.54 -5.02 0.23
C ARG A 408 -4.44 -4.80 1.75
N PRO A 409 -3.96 -3.63 2.23
CA PRO A 409 -3.78 -3.44 3.66
C PRO A 409 -5.13 -3.54 4.35
N ASN A 410 -5.14 -4.09 5.57
CA ASN A 410 -6.26 -3.82 6.46
C ASN A 410 -6.27 -2.32 6.77
N VAL A 411 -7.45 -1.75 6.99
CA VAL A 411 -7.61 -0.33 7.30
C VAL A 411 -8.32 -0.20 8.63
N VAL A 412 -7.71 0.49 9.59
CA VAL A 412 -8.29 0.81 10.89
C VAL A 412 -8.34 2.32 11.04
N VAL A 413 -9.54 2.89 11.13
CA VAL A 413 -9.74 4.31 11.43
C VAL A 413 -10.21 4.44 12.87
N LEU A 414 -9.41 5.12 13.68
CA LEU A 414 -9.66 5.42 15.09
C LEU A 414 -9.99 6.91 15.21
N LEU A 415 -11.18 7.23 15.71
CA LEU A 415 -11.65 8.61 15.85
C LEU A 415 -12.10 8.88 17.29
N ALA A 416 -11.45 9.83 17.96
CA ALA A 416 -11.92 10.38 19.23
C ALA A 416 -13.03 11.42 19.02
N ASP A 417 -13.78 11.73 20.08
CA ASP A 417 -14.91 12.67 20.08
C ASP A 417 -14.64 13.77 21.12
N ASP A 418 -14.45 15.02 20.67
CA ASP A 418 -14.05 16.19 21.49
C ASP A 418 -12.59 16.20 22.00
N LEU A 419 -11.68 15.42 21.40
CA LEU A 419 -10.26 15.44 21.77
C LEU A 419 -9.55 16.68 21.19
N GLY A 420 -8.86 17.44 22.05
CA GLY A 420 -8.11 18.63 21.67
C GLY A 420 -6.80 18.32 20.94
N SER A 421 -6.34 19.27 20.13
CA SER A 421 -5.08 19.14 19.38
C SER A 421 -3.83 19.03 20.26
N LYS A 422 -3.95 19.30 21.57
CA LYS A 422 -2.87 19.27 22.55
C LYS A 422 -3.21 18.43 23.78
N ASP A 423 -4.01 17.38 23.60
CA ASP A 423 -4.31 16.41 24.67
C ASP A 423 -3.25 15.31 24.80
N LEU A 424 -2.75 14.79 23.67
CA LEU A 424 -1.86 13.62 23.62
C LEU A 424 -0.39 13.95 23.93
N GLY A 425 0.35 13.00 24.52
CA GLY A 425 1.77 13.14 24.85
C GLY A 425 2.64 13.49 23.63
N CYS A 426 2.43 12.80 22.50
CA CYS A 426 3.09 13.08 21.23
C CYS A 426 2.73 14.45 20.61
N TYR A 427 1.79 15.20 21.16
CA TYR A 427 1.52 16.60 20.78
C TYR A 427 1.91 17.59 21.89
N GLY A 428 2.64 17.13 22.92
CA GLY A 428 3.05 17.91 24.08
C GLY A 428 1.87 18.21 25.03
N GLY A 429 0.85 17.35 25.02
CA GLY A 429 -0.29 17.41 25.92
C GLY A 429 -0.04 16.73 27.27
N PRO A 430 -0.93 16.94 28.25
CA PRO A 430 -0.73 16.47 29.62
C PRO A 430 -1.14 15.00 29.84
N VAL A 431 -1.85 14.37 28.89
CA VAL A 431 -2.34 13.00 29.06
C VAL A 431 -1.26 12.01 28.66
N LYS A 432 -1.07 10.95 29.47
CA LYS A 432 -0.16 9.84 29.15
C LYS A 432 -0.84 8.94 28.13
N THR A 433 -0.31 8.91 26.91
CA THR A 433 -0.87 8.14 25.78
C THR A 433 0.19 7.29 25.09
N PRO A 434 0.85 6.36 25.81
CA PRO A 434 2.01 5.64 25.30
C PRO A 434 1.74 4.84 24.02
N VAL A 435 0.52 4.35 23.80
CA VAL A 435 0.19 3.60 22.58
C VAL A 435 0.14 4.53 21.37
N LEU A 436 -0.59 5.64 21.48
CA LEU A 436 -0.66 6.65 20.43
C LEU A 436 0.69 7.34 20.19
N ASP A 437 1.48 7.52 21.25
CA ASP A 437 2.82 8.09 21.16
C ASP A 437 3.76 7.16 20.39
N ASP A 438 3.69 5.84 20.62
CA ASP A 438 4.46 4.84 19.87
C ASP A 438 4.02 4.75 18.40
N LEU A 439 2.70 4.75 18.13
CA LEU A 439 2.17 4.79 16.77
C LEU A 439 2.61 6.06 16.02
N ALA A 440 2.65 7.21 16.71
CA ALA A 440 3.12 8.47 16.14
C ALA A 440 4.63 8.48 15.90
N ALA A 441 5.41 7.92 16.81
CA ALA A 441 6.87 7.85 16.71
C ALA A 441 7.32 6.91 15.58
N LYS A 442 6.65 5.76 15.42
CA LYS A 442 6.95 4.78 14.36
C LYS A 442 6.24 5.07 13.05
N GLY A 443 5.16 5.84 13.07
CA GLY A 443 4.38 6.23 11.90
C GLY A 443 4.74 7.62 11.40
N VAL A 444 3.74 8.29 10.83
CA VAL A 444 3.80 9.67 10.34
C VAL A 444 2.89 10.52 11.21
N ARG A 445 3.49 11.44 11.97
CA ARG A 445 2.75 12.40 12.80
C ARG A 445 2.55 13.70 12.04
N PHE A 446 1.30 14.03 11.72
CA PHE A 446 0.95 15.32 11.13
C PHE A 446 0.84 16.39 12.21
N THR A 447 1.49 17.53 11.97
CA THR A 447 1.41 18.70 12.84
C THR A 447 0.29 19.65 12.43
N ASP A 448 -0.11 19.68 11.15
CA ASP A 448 -1.16 20.54 10.58
C ASP A 448 -2.34 19.73 10.01
N PHE A 449 -2.86 18.78 10.81
CA PHE A 449 -4.03 17.97 10.48
C PHE A 449 -5.33 18.59 11.02
N HIS A 450 -6.42 18.46 10.26
CA HIS A 450 -7.68 19.12 10.59
C HIS A 450 -8.87 18.17 10.47
N ALA A 451 -9.86 18.37 11.33
CA ALA A 451 -11.17 17.74 11.25
C ALA A 451 -11.94 18.12 9.97
N GLY A 452 -12.98 17.35 9.65
CA GLY A 452 -13.84 17.63 8.50
C GLY A 452 -14.79 18.81 8.71
N ALA A 453 -15.05 19.17 9.97
CA ALA A 453 -15.79 20.34 10.41
C ALA A 453 -15.50 20.59 11.90
N ALA A 454 -15.89 21.74 12.44
CA ALA A 454 -15.71 22.06 13.87
C ALA A 454 -16.72 21.37 14.81
N ILE A 455 -17.53 20.43 14.31
CA ILE A 455 -18.58 19.71 15.04
C ILE A 455 -18.79 18.29 14.48
N CYS A 456 -19.23 17.39 15.36
CA CYS A 456 -19.30 15.95 15.16
C CYS A 456 -20.01 15.47 13.87
N SER A 457 -21.33 15.63 13.71
CA SER A 457 -22.06 15.06 12.55
C SER A 457 -21.50 15.53 11.20
N PRO A 458 -21.27 16.85 11.00
CA PRO A 458 -20.62 17.34 9.79
C PRO A 458 -19.22 16.74 9.56
N SER A 459 -18.38 16.68 10.59
CA SER A 459 -17.02 16.18 10.44
C SER A 459 -16.97 14.70 10.07
N ARG A 460 -17.83 13.88 10.69
CA ARG A 460 -17.98 12.45 10.41
C ARG A 460 -18.49 12.19 9.00
N ALA A 461 -19.43 13.01 8.52
CA ALA A 461 -19.89 12.94 7.14
C ALA A 461 -18.78 13.29 6.14
N THR A 462 -18.00 14.34 6.42
CA THR A 462 -16.82 14.70 5.61
C THR A 462 -15.77 13.60 5.62
N LEU A 463 -15.49 13.00 6.78
CA LEU A 463 -14.51 11.92 6.93
C LEU A 463 -14.89 10.72 6.07
N LEU A 464 -16.14 10.27 6.15
CA LEU A 464 -16.61 9.09 5.41
C LEU A 464 -16.61 9.29 3.90
N THR A 465 -16.82 10.50 3.42
CA THR A 465 -17.13 10.75 1.99
C THR A 465 -16.04 11.50 1.25
N GLY A 466 -15.07 12.10 1.95
CA GLY A 466 -14.10 13.02 1.37
C GLY A 466 -14.74 14.28 0.75
N ARG A 467 -15.96 14.62 1.16
CA ARG A 467 -16.77 15.73 0.65
C ARG A 467 -17.11 16.74 1.71
N GLN A 468 -17.38 17.97 1.30
CA GLN A 468 -18.00 18.97 2.17
C GLN A 468 -19.35 18.46 2.68
N HIS A 469 -19.52 18.40 3.99
CA HIS A 469 -20.70 17.85 4.66
C HIS A 469 -22.06 18.43 4.22
N LEU A 470 -22.10 19.65 3.68
CA LEU A 470 -23.36 20.20 3.16
C LEU A 470 -23.83 19.44 1.90
N ARG A 471 -22.90 19.00 1.05
CA ARG A 471 -23.21 18.18 -0.14
C ARG A 471 -23.85 16.85 0.24
N THR A 472 -23.45 16.31 1.39
CA THR A 472 -23.88 15.00 1.92
C THR A 472 -25.21 15.04 2.66
N GLY A 473 -25.83 16.23 2.76
CA GLY A 473 -27.12 16.45 3.43
C GLY A 473 -27.02 16.78 4.91
N ILE A 474 -25.81 16.89 5.47
CA ILE A 474 -25.60 17.19 6.89
C ILE A 474 -25.27 18.66 7.09
N TYR A 475 -26.23 19.44 7.58
CA TYR A 475 -26.10 20.91 7.74
C TYR A 475 -25.60 21.37 9.11
N GLY A 476 -25.61 20.48 10.10
CA GLY A 476 -25.23 20.79 11.47
C GLY A 476 -25.27 19.56 12.36
N VAL A 477 -25.30 19.77 13.68
CA VAL A 477 -25.41 18.68 14.66
C VAL A 477 -26.74 17.96 14.48
N LEU A 478 -26.67 16.67 14.15
CA LEU A 478 -27.84 15.85 13.86
C LEU A 478 -28.53 15.40 15.16
N GLN A 479 -29.85 15.24 15.12
CA GLN A 479 -30.67 14.81 16.25
C GLN A 479 -31.75 13.89 15.67
N ASP A 480 -31.58 12.58 15.80
CA ASP A 480 -32.39 11.62 15.02
C ASP A 480 -33.91 11.72 15.26
N HIS A 481 -34.30 12.13 16.46
CA HIS A 481 -35.69 12.31 16.83
C HIS A 481 -36.31 13.64 16.36
N MET A 482 -35.49 14.59 15.86
CA MET A 482 -35.95 15.90 15.37
C MET A 482 -35.78 16.04 13.86
N HIS A 483 -34.65 15.61 13.34
CA HIS A 483 -34.23 15.84 11.96
C HIS A 483 -34.58 14.69 11.04
N ASP A 484 -35.07 15.02 9.84
CA ASP A 484 -35.13 14.10 8.71
C ASP A 484 -33.74 13.99 8.04
N MET A 485 -32.86 14.97 8.20
CA MET A 485 -31.50 14.94 7.64
C MET A 485 -30.70 13.74 8.14
N HIS A 486 -29.91 13.21 7.22
CA HIS A 486 -29.03 12.05 7.36
C HIS A 486 -27.99 12.06 6.24
N LEU A 487 -26.95 11.24 6.38
CA LEU A 487 -26.03 10.95 5.28
C LEU A 487 -26.83 10.33 4.14
N LEU A 488 -26.91 11.01 3.00
CA LEU A 488 -27.77 10.58 1.91
C LEU A 488 -27.32 9.22 1.34
N LYS A 489 -28.28 8.38 0.93
CA LYS A 489 -28.01 7.10 0.26
C LYS A 489 -27.19 7.22 -1.04
N ARG A 490 -27.15 8.40 -1.65
CA ARG A 490 -26.37 8.65 -2.88
C ARG A 490 -24.88 8.91 -2.61
N GLU A 491 -24.51 9.19 -1.36
CA GLU A 491 -23.11 9.44 -1.04
C GLU A 491 -22.36 8.11 -1.04
N VAL A 492 -21.11 8.15 -1.47
CA VAL A 492 -20.23 6.99 -1.48
C VAL A 492 -19.23 7.14 -0.34
N THR A 493 -19.29 6.21 0.61
CA THR A 493 -18.42 6.21 1.80
C THR A 493 -17.15 5.40 1.62
N ILE A 494 -16.15 5.62 2.48
CA ILE A 494 -14.95 4.77 2.59
C ILE A 494 -15.35 3.29 2.73
N ALA A 495 -16.36 3.00 3.55
CA ALA A 495 -16.82 1.64 3.78
C ALA A 495 -17.36 1.01 2.50
N GLU A 496 -18.23 1.71 1.76
CA GLU A 496 -18.75 1.21 0.47
C GLU A 496 -17.63 1.00 -0.57
N VAL A 497 -16.65 1.91 -0.64
CA VAL A 497 -15.50 1.76 -1.56
C VAL A 497 -14.68 0.52 -1.20
N LEU A 498 -14.38 0.30 0.08
CA LEU A 498 -13.61 -0.84 0.54
C LEU A 498 -14.41 -2.15 0.45
N GLN A 499 -15.69 -2.14 0.79
CA GLN A 499 -16.59 -3.29 0.65
C GLN A 499 -16.68 -3.74 -0.81
N GLN A 500 -16.85 -2.80 -1.76
CA GLN A 500 -16.82 -3.10 -3.20
C GLN A 500 -15.47 -3.66 -3.67
N ALA A 501 -14.40 -3.31 -2.98
CA ALA A 501 -13.06 -3.85 -3.17
C ALA A 501 -12.81 -5.18 -2.41
N GLY A 502 -13.84 -5.80 -1.84
CA GLY A 502 -13.74 -7.10 -1.19
C GLY A 502 -13.19 -7.06 0.24
N TYR A 503 -13.38 -5.95 0.94
CA TYR A 503 -13.06 -5.87 2.37
C TYR A 503 -14.24 -6.36 3.21
N GLY A 504 -13.94 -7.09 4.29
CA GLY A 504 -14.88 -7.23 5.41
C GLY A 504 -14.97 -5.89 6.15
N THR A 505 -16.17 -5.33 6.29
CA THR A 505 -16.34 -3.97 6.83
C THR A 505 -17.08 -3.97 8.17
N ALA A 506 -16.53 -3.25 9.15
CA ALA A 506 -17.13 -3.15 10.47
C ALA A 506 -17.02 -1.76 11.10
N HIS A 507 -18.11 -1.31 11.74
CA HIS A 507 -18.14 -0.08 12.52
C HIS A 507 -18.36 -0.33 14.01
N PHE A 508 -17.63 0.39 14.85
CA PHE A 508 -17.74 0.30 16.29
C PHE A 508 -17.87 1.69 16.93
N GLY A 509 -18.84 1.85 17.82
CA GLY A 509 -19.03 3.08 18.61
C GLY A 509 -20.03 4.07 18.03
N LYS A 510 -19.70 5.37 18.09
CA LYS A 510 -20.58 6.48 17.71
C LYS A 510 -20.73 6.55 16.20
N TRP A 511 -21.95 6.71 15.68
CA TRP A 511 -22.22 6.90 14.24
C TRP A 511 -22.48 8.36 13.86
N HIS A 512 -23.54 8.93 14.43
CA HIS A 512 -23.92 10.35 14.40
C HIS A 512 -24.07 11.04 13.03
N VAL A 513 -24.33 10.28 11.97
CA VAL A 513 -24.71 10.82 10.65
C VAL A 513 -26.11 10.36 10.20
N GLY A 514 -26.93 9.90 11.14
CA GLY A 514 -28.33 9.54 10.93
C GLY A 514 -28.61 8.08 11.23
N MET A 515 -29.59 7.81 12.09
CA MET A 515 -30.06 6.47 12.45
C MET A 515 -31.58 6.48 12.65
N THR A 516 -32.27 5.43 12.19
CA THR A 516 -33.73 5.35 12.29
C THR A 516 -34.21 5.55 13.74
N SER A 517 -35.16 6.47 13.95
CA SER A 517 -35.71 6.81 15.26
C SER A 517 -37.22 7.08 15.17
N GLY A 518 -38.02 6.24 15.86
CA GLY A 518 -39.48 6.31 15.83
C GLY A 518 -40.03 6.23 14.39
N LYS A 519 -40.80 7.25 13.99
CA LYS A 519 -41.38 7.37 12.64
C LYS A 519 -40.38 7.85 11.58
N ARG A 520 -39.22 8.39 11.97
CA ARG A 520 -38.20 8.89 11.04
C ARG A 520 -37.32 7.73 10.59
N LYS A 521 -37.57 7.24 9.38
CA LYS A 521 -36.78 6.20 8.73
C LYS A 521 -35.56 6.83 8.07
N LYS A 522 -34.39 6.29 8.36
CA LYS A 522 -33.09 6.73 7.84
C LYS A 522 -32.28 5.50 7.42
N PRO A 523 -31.33 5.66 6.49
CA PRO A 523 -30.41 4.59 6.14
C PRO A 523 -29.72 4.03 7.39
N SER A 524 -29.51 2.71 7.41
CA SER A 524 -28.70 2.06 8.43
C SER A 524 -27.21 2.18 8.09
N LEU A 525 -26.36 1.72 8.99
CA LEU A 525 -24.93 1.59 8.68
C LEU A 525 -24.69 0.52 7.60
N GLN A 526 -25.54 -0.50 7.49
CA GLN A 526 -25.48 -1.45 6.36
C GLN A 526 -25.76 -0.75 5.02
N ASP A 527 -26.71 0.18 4.97
CA ASP A 527 -26.97 0.99 3.77
C ASP A 527 -25.75 1.84 3.35
N HIS A 528 -24.77 2.03 4.25
CA HIS A 528 -23.52 2.75 4.01
C HIS A 528 -22.30 1.83 4.08
N GLY A 529 -22.47 0.56 3.68
CA GLY A 529 -21.36 -0.35 3.38
C GLY A 529 -20.66 -0.97 4.59
N PHE A 530 -21.31 -1.05 5.76
CA PHE A 530 -20.80 -1.82 6.91
C PHE A 530 -21.53 -3.15 7.07
N ASP A 531 -20.84 -4.26 6.83
CA ASP A 531 -21.36 -5.63 6.99
C ASP A 531 -21.73 -5.94 8.45
N TYR A 532 -20.90 -5.45 9.36
CA TYR A 532 -21.11 -5.54 10.80
C TYR A 532 -21.08 -4.16 11.44
N TRP A 533 -21.91 -3.94 12.44
CA TRP A 533 -21.70 -2.81 13.33
C TRP A 533 -22.23 -3.05 14.74
N PHE A 534 -21.47 -2.51 15.68
CA PHE A 534 -21.83 -2.41 17.08
C PHE A 534 -21.68 -0.94 17.50
N GLY A 535 -22.79 -0.24 17.60
CA GLY A 535 -22.74 1.21 17.70
C GLY A 535 -24.01 1.85 18.22
N LEU A 536 -23.98 3.18 18.24
CA LEU A 536 -25.05 4.03 18.72
C LEU A 536 -25.14 5.31 17.88
N SER A 537 -26.27 6.01 17.96
CA SER A 537 -26.46 7.24 17.18
C SER A 537 -25.54 8.37 17.65
N ASN A 538 -25.71 8.90 18.86
CA ASN A 538 -25.02 10.12 19.29
C ASN A 538 -23.92 9.86 20.33
N GLY A 539 -24.27 9.50 21.57
CA GLY A 539 -23.30 9.23 22.62
C GLY A 539 -23.70 8.04 23.49
N ALA A 540 -22.74 7.50 24.25
CA ALA A 540 -22.98 6.49 25.26
C ALA A 540 -23.90 7.05 26.36
N ASN A 541 -25.10 6.45 26.50
CA ASN A 541 -26.08 6.86 27.51
C ASN A 541 -26.27 5.75 28.56
N PRO A 542 -26.40 6.09 29.85
CA PRO A 542 -26.44 7.44 30.40
C PRO A 542 -25.07 8.14 30.51
N THR A 543 -23.98 7.36 30.52
CA THR A 543 -22.59 7.86 30.58
C THR A 543 -21.68 6.89 29.81
N HIS A 544 -20.38 7.21 29.71
CA HIS A 544 -19.38 6.27 29.20
C HIS A 544 -19.25 5.00 30.06
N ARG A 545 -19.67 5.04 31.33
CA ARG A 545 -19.75 3.86 32.20
C ARG A 545 -21.14 3.25 32.14
N ASN A 546 -21.17 1.93 32.00
CA ASN A 546 -22.35 1.08 31.96
C ASN A 546 -23.43 1.55 30.95
N PRO A 547 -23.07 1.69 29.66
CA PRO A 547 -23.98 2.19 28.63
C PRO A 547 -25.13 1.20 28.36
N THR A 548 -26.26 1.74 27.90
CA THR A 548 -27.53 0.99 27.72
C THR A 548 -28.11 1.06 26.32
N ASN A 549 -27.51 1.86 25.44
CA ASN A 549 -28.09 2.27 24.16
C ASN A 549 -27.33 1.74 22.94
N PHE A 550 -26.39 0.81 23.12
CA PHE A 550 -25.74 0.13 22.00
C PHE A 550 -26.72 -0.75 21.24
N MET A 551 -26.52 -0.80 19.93
CA MET A 551 -27.20 -1.72 19.03
C MET A 551 -26.16 -2.50 18.24
N ARG A 552 -26.46 -3.76 17.95
CA ARG A 552 -25.66 -4.65 17.12
C ARG A 552 -26.50 -5.05 15.92
N ASN A 553 -26.10 -4.63 14.71
CA ASN A 553 -26.83 -4.85 13.46
C ASN A 553 -28.35 -4.55 13.58
N GLY A 554 -28.67 -3.39 14.16
CA GLY A 554 -30.05 -2.89 14.28
C GLY A 554 -30.82 -3.43 15.48
N LYS A 555 -30.28 -4.40 16.22
CA LYS A 555 -30.91 -4.96 17.41
C LYS A 555 -30.32 -4.35 18.67
N ARG A 556 -31.16 -3.97 19.64
CA ARG A 556 -30.69 -3.46 20.94
C ARG A 556 -29.91 -4.55 21.68
N VAL A 557 -28.76 -4.18 22.23
CA VAL A 557 -27.94 -5.09 23.06
C VAL A 557 -28.40 -5.08 24.51
N GLY A 558 -28.93 -3.95 24.99
CA GLY A 558 -29.35 -3.77 26.37
C GLY A 558 -28.24 -3.18 27.26
N PRO A 559 -28.43 -3.17 28.59
CA PRO A 559 -27.43 -2.70 29.54
C PRO A 559 -26.12 -3.49 29.44
N MET A 560 -24.99 -2.79 29.41
CA MET A 560 -23.66 -3.37 29.40
C MET A 560 -22.87 -2.89 30.62
N GLN A 561 -21.94 -3.70 31.11
CA GLN A 561 -21.06 -3.34 32.21
C GLN A 561 -19.68 -2.93 31.68
N GLY A 562 -19.07 -1.91 32.27
CA GLY A 562 -17.75 -1.40 31.91
C GLY A 562 -17.76 -0.04 31.22
N TYR A 563 -16.64 0.33 30.62
CA TYR A 563 -16.44 1.62 29.95
C TYR A 563 -16.61 1.50 28.44
N SER A 564 -17.25 2.48 27.81
CA SER A 564 -17.62 2.49 26.39
C SER A 564 -16.42 2.17 25.48
N CYS A 565 -15.28 2.85 25.62
CA CYS A 565 -14.08 2.57 24.81
C CYS A 565 -13.59 1.12 24.93
N GLN A 566 -13.62 0.54 26.13
CA GLN A 566 -13.23 -0.84 26.39
C GLN A 566 -14.24 -1.84 25.80
N ILE A 567 -15.53 -1.54 25.89
CA ILE A 567 -16.61 -2.36 25.32
C ILE A 567 -16.52 -2.36 23.79
N VAL A 568 -16.38 -1.18 23.18
CA VAL A 568 -16.25 -0.99 21.73
C VAL A 568 -15.05 -1.76 21.18
N VAL A 569 -13.87 -1.66 21.82
CA VAL A 569 -12.68 -2.43 21.41
C VAL A 569 -12.86 -3.94 21.65
N SER A 570 -13.51 -4.34 22.74
CA SER A 570 -13.75 -5.78 22.98
C SER A 570 -14.66 -6.38 21.91
N ASP A 571 -15.67 -5.64 21.45
CA ASP A 571 -16.53 -6.07 20.35
C ASP A 571 -15.77 -6.10 19.01
N ALA A 572 -14.86 -5.15 18.78
CA ALA A 572 -13.99 -5.12 17.61
C ALA A 572 -13.02 -6.31 17.55
N ILE A 573 -12.39 -6.66 18.67
CA ILE A 573 -11.54 -7.86 18.79
C ILE A 573 -12.38 -9.12 18.58
N ASN A 574 -13.55 -9.21 19.21
CA ASN A 574 -14.44 -10.37 19.02
C ASN A 574 -14.89 -10.51 17.56
N TRP A 575 -15.14 -9.40 16.85
CA TRP A 575 -15.43 -9.43 15.42
C TRP A 575 -14.25 -9.97 14.60
N LEU A 576 -13.01 -9.51 14.89
CA LEU A 576 -11.81 -10.05 14.24
C LEU A 576 -11.65 -11.57 14.47
N GLU A 577 -11.97 -12.06 15.67
CA GLU A 577 -11.79 -13.46 16.04
C GLU A 577 -12.90 -14.38 15.52
N THR A 578 -14.13 -13.89 15.37
CA THR A 578 -15.31 -14.75 15.17
C THR A 578 -16.09 -14.48 13.88
N LYS A 579 -15.82 -13.36 13.19
CA LYS A 579 -16.62 -12.92 12.03
C LYS A 579 -15.78 -12.45 10.85
N ALA A 580 -14.65 -11.80 11.07
CA ALA A 580 -13.78 -11.39 9.99
C ALA A 580 -13.20 -12.61 9.28
N ASN A 581 -13.17 -12.59 7.94
CA ASN A 581 -12.48 -13.61 7.17
C ASN A 581 -10.96 -13.35 7.26
N PRO A 582 -10.15 -14.28 7.80
CA PRO A 582 -8.70 -14.07 7.95
C PRO A 582 -7.95 -13.95 6.61
N ASP A 583 -8.55 -14.39 5.51
CA ASP A 583 -7.95 -14.34 4.17
C ASP A 583 -8.27 -13.06 3.39
N GLU A 584 -9.25 -12.28 3.84
CA GLU A 584 -9.68 -11.02 3.23
C GLU A 584 -9.12 -9.82 4.00
N PRO A 585 -8.84 -8.69 3.34
CA PRO A 585 -8.53 -7.46 4.05
C PRO A 585 -9.79 -6.96 4.79
N PHE A 586 -9.62 -6.27 5.90
CA PHE A 586 -10.75 -5.67 6.62
C PHE A 586 -10.67 -4.16 6.76
N PHE A 587 -11.84 -3.53 6.85
CA PHE A 587 -11.99 -2.14 7.25
C PHE A 587 -12.69 -2.05 8.59
N MET A 588 -11.98 -1.55 9.60
CA MET A 588 -12.48 -1.35 10.94
C MET A 588 -12.57 0.15 11.24
N ASN A 589 -13.78 0.66 11.39
CA ASN A 589 -14.04 2.06 11.70
C ASN A 589 -14.49 2.21 13.16
N ILE A 590 -13.57 2.54 14.06
CA ILE A 590 -13.83 2.71 15.49
C ILE A 590 -13.93 4.18 15.84
N TRP A 591 -15.14 4.63 16.18
CA TRP A 591 -15.41 5.99 16.60
C TRP A 591 -15.80 5.99 18.07
N PHE A 592 -14.85 6.38 18.91
CA PHE A 592 -15.04 6.44 20.36
C PHE A 592 -16.08 7.52 20.72
N ASN A 593 -16.74 7.35 21.86
CA ASN A 593 -17.55 8.40 22.48
C ASN A 593 -16.68 9.33 23.34
N GLU A 594 -15.47 8.88 23.64
CA GLU A 594 -14.51 9.52 24.50
C GLU A 594 -13.67 10.57 23.74
N PRO A 595 -13.31 11.70 24.37
CA PRO A 595 -13.71 12.18 25.70
C PRO A 595 -14.95 13.11 25.71
N HIS A 596 -15.96 12.94 24.85
CA HIS A 596 -17.18 13.76 24.90
C HIS A 596 -17.92 13.59 26.23
N ALA A 597 -18.59 14.61 26.77
CA ALA A 597 -19.39 14.46 27.99
C ALA A 597 -20.64 13.56 27.78
N THR A 598 -21.15 12.79 28.75
CA THR A 598 -20.78 12.72 30.17
C THR A 598 -19.59 11.76 30.41
N LEU A 599 -18.51 12.31 30.96
CA LEU A 599 -17.24 11.62 31.17
C LEU A 599 -17.35 10.49 32.20
N ALA A 600 -16.58 9.42 31.98
CA ALA A 600 -16.35 8.40 33.00
C ALA A 600 -15.05 7.63 32.70
N ALA A 601 -14.23 7.44 33.73
CA ALA A 601 -13.02 6.63 33.69
C ALA A 601 -12.84 5.88 35.02
N PRO A 602 -12.05 4.79 35.05
CA PRO A 602 -11.65 4.13 36.30
C PRO A 602 -11.04 5.12 37.30
N VAL A 603 -11.33 4.94 38.59
CA VAL A 603 -10.82 5.80 39.66
C VAL A 603 -9.30 5.72 39.69
N GLU A 604 -8.75 4.53 39.49
CA GLU A 604 -7.31 4.24 39.50
C GLU A 604 -6.57 5.01 38.40
N ILE A 605 -7.18 5.18 37.23
CA ILE A 605 -6.62 5.99 36.14
C ILE A 605 -6.81 7.48 36.45
N THR A 606 -7.97 7.86 37.01
CA THR A 606 -8.28 9.25 37.34
C THR A 606 -7.34 9.83 38.39
N SER A 607 -6.98 9.03 39.40
CA SER A 607 -6.03 9.39 40.45
C SER A 607 -4.61 9.70 39.94
N ILE A 608 -4.24 9.28 38.72
CA ILE A 608 -2.96 9.64 38.09
C ILE A 608 -2.93 11.15 37.74
N TYR A 609 -4.09 11.72 37.45
CA TYR A 609 -4.24 13.09 36.95
C TYR A 609 -4.74 14.07 38.00
N GLY A 610 -5.36 13.60 39.08
CA GLY A 610 -5.86 14.45 40.17
C GLY A 610 -6.92 13.77 41.03
N ASP A 611 -7.70 14.58 41.75
CA ASP A 611 -8.84 14.10 42.54
C ASP A 611 -9.86 13.40 41.62
N PRO A 612 -10.36 12.18 41.94
CA PRO A 612 -11.39 11.49 41.16
C PRO A 612 -12.72 12.24 40.97
N LYS A 613 -12.94 13.34 41.71
CA LYS A 613 -14.09 14.24 41.55
C LYS A 613 -13.79 15.45 40.66
N ASP A 614 -12.53 15.72 40.33
CA ASP A 614 -12.14 16.79 39.42
C ASP A 614 -12.46 16.40 37.97
N GLU A 615 -13.34 17.17 37.32
CA GLU A 615 -13.73 16.97 35.94
C GLU A 615 -12.54 17.01 34.97
N ALA A 616 -11.51 17.82 35.25
CA ALA A 616 -10.30 17.86 34.42
C ALA A 616 -9.46 16.58 34.55
N ALA A 617 -9.39 15.99 35.75
CA ALA A 617 -8.76 14.70 35.98
C ALA A 617 -9.55 13.57 35.29
N ILE A 618 -10.89 13.56 35.43
CA ILE A 618 -11.76 12.57 34.78
C ILE A 618 -11.63 12.67 33.24
N TYR A 619 -11.56 13.88 32.69
CA TYR A 619 -11.33 14.09 31.26
C TYR A 619 -10.01 13.46 30.80
N SER A 620 -8.89 13.79 31.45
CA SER A 620 -7.57 13.21 31.12
C SER A 620 -7.58 11.69 31.24
N ALA A 621 -8.21 11.15 32.28
CA ALA A 621 -8.34 9.71 32.50
C ALA A 621 -9.23 9.01 31.46
N THR A 622 -10.22 9.71 30.92
CA THR A 622 -11.07 9.19 29.83
C THR A 622 -10.24 9.02 28.54
N VAL A 623 -9.33 9.97 28.26
CA VAL A 623 -8.39 9.88 27.14
C VAL A 623 -7.37 8.75 27.37
N ASP A 624 -6.76 8.66 28.55
CA ASP A 624 -5.82 7.58 28.93
C ASP A 624 -6.49 6.19 28.81
N ASN A 625 -7.70 6.02 29.35
CA ASN A 625 -8.44 4.76 29.24
C ASN A 625 -8.74 4.37 27.78
N THR A 626 -8.91 5.37 26.90
CA THR A 626 -9.08 5.14 25.46
C THR A 626 -7.78 4.69 24.81
N ASP A 627 -6.64 5.29 25.16
CA ASP A 627 -5.30 4.84 24.72
C ASP A 627 -5.03 3.38 25.12
N ARG A 628 -5.38 2.99 26.36
CA ARG A 628 -5.29 1.60 26.81
C ARG A 628 -6.19 0.65 26.02
N ALA A 629 -7.40 1.08 25.68
CA ALA A 629 -8.29 0.30 24.82
C ALA A 629 -7.66 0.09 23.44
N ILE A 630 -7.11 1.15 22.82
CA ILE A 630 -6.38 1.06 21.55
C ILE A 630 -5.18 0.12 21.67
N GLY A 631 -4.45 0.15 22.79
CA GLY A 631 -3.35 -0.77 23.07
C GLY A 631 -3.74 -2.24 23.00
N ARG A 632 -4.94 -2.61 23.49
CA ARG A 632 -5.47 -3.97 23.37
C ARG A 632 -5.72 -4.37 21.91
N LEU A 633 -6.26 -3.46 21.11
CA LEU A 633 -6.48 -3.72 19.67
C LEU A 633 -5.15 -3.87 18.92
N VAL A 634 -4.20 -2.96 19.14
CA VAL A 634 -2.87 -3.03 18.51
C VAL A 634 -2.14 -4.31 18.92
N ALA A 635 -2.22 -4.69 20.21
CA ALA A 635 -1.65 -5.95 20.70
C ALA A 635 -2.29 -7.16 20.01
N LYS A 636 -3.63 -7.18 19.83
CA LYS A 636 -4.31 -8.26 19.11
C LYS A 636 -3.87 -8.32 17.64
N LEU A 637 -3.77 -7.20 16.94
CA LEU A 637 -3.28 -7.17 15.55
C LEU A 637 -1.84 -7.66 15.43
N LYS A 638 -1.01 -7.39 16.44
CA LYS A 638 0.36 -7.90 16.51
C LYS A 638 0.38 -9.41 16.75
N GLU A 639 -0.42 -9.88 17.71
CA GLU A 639 -0.57 -11.30 18.06
C GLU A 639 -1.01 -12.13 16.85
N THR A 640 -1.92 -11.61 16.02
CA THR A 640 -2.42 -12.28 14.81
C THR A 640 -1.54 -12.10 13.58
N GLY A 641 -0.40 -11.40 13.69
CA GLY A 641 0.50 -11.13 12.56
C GLY A 641 -0.09 -10.18 11.51
N GLN A 642 -1.16 -9.44 11.84
CA GLN A 642 -1.85 -8.54 10.91
C GLN A 642 -1.33 -7.09 10.98
N LEU A 643 -0.63 -6.71 12.06
CA LEU A 643 -0.23 -5.32 12.31
C LEU A 643 0.64 -4.72 11.19
N ASP A 644 1.59 -5.48 10.65
CA ASP A 644 2.56 -4.96 9.67
C ASP A 644 1.88 -4.54 8.35
N ASN A 645 0.82 -5.27 7.95
CA ASN A 645 -0.02 -4.94 6.79
C ASN A 645 -1.35 -4.25 7.18
N THR A 646 -1.37 -3.49 8.29
CA THR A 646 -2.54 -2.70 8.70
C THR A 646 -2.22 -1.21 8.70
N LEU A 647 -2.98 -0.44 7.93
CA LEU A 647 -3.02 1.01 8.00
C LEU A 647 -3.90 1.48 9.16
N ILE A 648 -3.27 1.98 10.22
CA ILE A 648 -3.94 2.61 11.36
C ILE A 648 -3.90 4.12 11.20
N ILE A 649 -5.08 4.75 11.20
CA ILE A 649 -5.24 6.20 11.14
C ILE A 649 -5.91 6.65 12.44
N TYR A 650 -5.28 7.56 13.18
CA TYR A 650 -5.87 8.16 14.39
C TYR A 650 -6.09 9.66 14.24
N SER A 651 -7.27 10.13 14.62
CA SER A 651 -7.61 11.56 14.69
C SER A 651 -8.73 11.85 15.70
N SER A 652 -9.16 13.11 15.76
CA SER A 652 -10.34 13.57 16.48
C SER A 652 -11.37 14.13 15.49
N ASP A 653 -12.65 13.98 15.80
CA ASP A 653 -13.72 14.51 14.95
C ASP A 653 -13.79 16.04 14.94
N HIS A 654 -13.23 16.72 15.94
CA HIS A 654 -12.96 18.16 15.97
C HIS A 654 -12.14 18.54 17.22
N GLY A 655 -11.78 19.82 17.35
CA GLY A 655 -11.11 20.33 18.54
C GLY A 655 -11.99 20.27 19.80
N SER A 656 -11.36 20.32 20.98
CA SER A 656 -12.05 20.15 22.25
C SER A 656 -12.99 21.31 22.56
N TYR A 657 -14.04 21.03 23.34
CA TYR A 657 -14.81 22.08 24.01
C TYR A 657 -14.00 22.77 25.11
N ARG A 658 -12.98 22.11 25.65
CA ARG A 658 -12.04 22.64 26.63
C ARG A 658 -10.95 23.47 25.95
N ALA A 659 -10.95 24.78 26.18
CA ALA A 659 -10.01 25.70 25.55
C ALA A 659 -8.54 25.41 25.93
N ASP A 660 -8.29 24.97 27.17
CA ASP A 660 -6.97 24.58 27.67
C ASP A 660 -6.37 23.40 26.90
N ARG A 661 -7.19 22.60 26.20
CA ARG A 661 -6.76 21.40 25.47
C ARG A 661 -6.47 21.63 23.99
N ASN A 662 -6.72 22.84 23.49
CA ASN A 662 -6.49 23.23 22.10
C ASN A 662 -5.15 23.95 21.89
N GLY A 663 -4.23 23.86 22.85
CA GLY A 663 -2.88 24.40 22.73
C GLY A 663 -2.78 25.92 22.53
N GLY A 664 -3.75 26.67 23.07
CA GLY A 664 -3.82 28.13 22.96
C GLY A 664 -4.37 28.64 21.61
N LEU A 665 -4.72 27.73 20.69
CA LEU A 665 -5.35 28.10 19.41
C LEU A 665 -6.70 28.79 19.66
N THR A 666 -7.01 29.80 18.84
CA THR A 666 -8.28 30.53 18.97
C THR A 666 -9.45 29.60 18.62
N GLY A 667 -10.51 29.66 19.42
CA GLY A 667 -11.71 28.84 19.25
C GLY A 667 -11.66 27.48 19.94
N ASN A 668 -12.81 26.84 19.99
CA ASN A 668 -13.06 25.51 20.56
C ASN A 668 -14.14 24.82 19.70
N LYS A 669 -14.65 23.66 20.13
CA LYS A 669 -15.80 22.98 19.53
C LYS A 669 -16.87 23.97 19.03
N GLY A 670 -17.27 23.86 17.76
CA GLY A 670 -18.20 24.77 17.10
C GLY A 670 -17.57 25.96 16.37
N SER A 671 -16.28 26.21 16.58
CA SER A 671 -15.57 27.33 15.99
C SER A 671 -14.77 26.92 14.75
N ASN A 672 -14.99 27.60 13.63
CA ASN A 672 -14.18 27.43 12.41
C ASN A 672 -12.78 28.10 12.50
N PHE A 673 -12.34 28.51 13.70
CA PHE A 673 -10.94 28.86 13.96
C PHE A 673 -10.11 27.59 14.20
N GLN A 674 -8.78 27.72 14.21
CA GLN A 674 -7.85 26.60 14.39
C GLN A 674 -8.15 25.75 15.64
N GLY A 675 -8.57 26.32 16.77
CA GLY A 675 -8.85 25.55 17.99
C GLY A 675 -10.10 24.66 17.92
N GLY A 676 -11.01 24.90 16.98
CA GLY A 676 -12.12 23.98 16.71
C GLY A 676 -11.87 23.03 15.54
N LEU A 677 -10.91 23.34 14.66
CA LEU A 677 -10.64 22.56 13.44
C LEU A 677 -9.41 21.66 13.54
N ARG A 678 -8.35 22.07 14.25
CA ARG A 678 -7.10 21.32 14.33
C ARG A 678 -7.28 20.09 15.20
N SER A 679 -6.85 18.95 14.68
CA SER A 679 -6.92 17.65 15.37
C SER A 679 -5.59 16.91 15.24
N PRO A 680 -5.31 15.92 16.11
CA PRO A 680 -4.22 14.99 15.89
C PRO A 680 -4.38 14.26 14.56
N GLY A 681 -3.27 13.91 13.91
CA GLY A 681 -3.26 13.13 12.68
C GLY A 681 -2.08 12.17 12.70
N ILE A 682 -2.33 10.90 12.96
CA ILE A 682 -1.31 9.86 13.03
C ILE A 682 -1.62 8.80 11.98
N PHE A 683 -0.64 8.46 11.16
CA PHE A 683 -0.73 7.40 10.16
C PHE A 683 0.37 6.36 10.44
N PHE A 684 -0.02 5.12 10.70
CA PHE A 684 0.90 4.03 10.99
C PHE A 684 0.60 2.86 10.05
N TRP A 685 1.59 2.41 9.29
CA TRP A 685 1.51 1.22 8.44
C TRP A 685 2.94 0.74 8.10
N PRO A 686 3.49 -0.22 8.87
CA PRO A 686 4.89 -0.64 8.73
C PRO A 686 5.27 -1.02 7.29
N ASP A 687 4.40 -1.74 6.58
CA ASP A 687 4.70 -2.24 5.22
C ASP A 687 4.45 -1.23 4.10
N GLY A 688 3.84 -0.07 4.39
CA GLY A 688 3.33 0.80 3.33
C GLY A 688 3.43 2.30 3.53
N VAL A 689 3.73 2.82 4.73
CA VAL A 689 4.12 4.23 4.91
C VAL A 689 5.55 4.32 5.41
N ARG A 690 6.26 5.38 4.99
CA ARG A 690 7.60 5.67 5.52
C ARG A 690 7.47 6.38 6.85
N GLY A 691 7.38 5.60 7.92
CA GLY A 691 7.22 6.09 9.28
C GLY A 691 8.50 6.72 9.86
N GLY A 692 8.49 7.00 11.17
CA GLY A 692 9.61 7.62 11.88
C GLY A 692 9.72 9.13 11.72
N ARG A 693 8.64 9.81 11.27
CA ARG A 693 8.75 11.19 10.80
C ARG A 693 7.54 12.08 11.09
N ILE A 694 7.76 13.38 10.89
CA ILE A 694 6.78 14.43 11.07
C ILE A 694 6.39 15.01 9.71
N GLU A 695 5.10 15.18 9.47
CA GLU A 695 4.55 15.86 8.30
C GLU A 695 3.90 17.19 8.71
N SER A 696 4.12 18.26 7.95
CA SER A 696 3.60 19.60 8.24
C SER A 696 2.71 20.17 7.14
N THR A 697 2.54 19.44 6.05
CA THR A 697 1.65 19.81 4.95
C THR A 697 0.19 19.87 5.44
N PRO A 698 -0.53 20.99 5.21
CA PRO A 698 -1.93 21.12 5.60
C PRO A 698 -2.78 19.98 5.03
N SER A 699 -3.38 19.20 5.93
CA SER A 699 -4.11 17.97 5.63
C SER A 699 -5.32 17.83 6.57
N GLY A 700 -6.26 16.95 6.24
CA GLY A 700 -7.38 16.71 7.16
C GLY A 700 -8.31 15.55 6.78
N ALA A 701 -9.38 15.40 7.56
CA ALA A 701 -10.34 14.29 7.41
C ALA A 701 -10.95 14.18 6.01
N VAL A 702 -11.11 15.32 5.31
CA VAL A 702 -11.61 15.36 3.92
C VAL A 702 -10.70 14.60 2.95
N ASP A 703 -9.42 14.44 3.28
CA ASP A 703 -8.43 13.76 2.46
C ASP A 703 -8.41 12.24 2.68
N LEU A 704 -9.10 11.71 3.70
CA LEU A 704 -8.96 10.29 4.07
C LEU A 704 -9.48 9.34 3.00
N LEU A 705 -10.67 9.57 2.42
CA LEU A 705 -11.19 8.71 1.36
C LEU A 705 -10.22 8.60 0.17
N PRO A 706 -9.80 9.70 -0.49
CA PRO A 706 -8.87 9.61 -1.61
C PRO A 706 -7.50 9.04 -1.21
N THR A 707 -7.05 9.26 0.02
CA THR A 707 -5.77 8.74 0.54
C THR A 707 -5.83 7.23 0.79
N ILE A 708 -6.89 6.72 1.42
CA ILE A 708 -7.10 5.29 1.65
C ILE A 708 -7.19 4.57 0.31
N CYS A 709 -7.90 5.14 -0.67
CA CYS A 709 -7.91 4.63 -2.05
C CYS A 709 -6.49 4.55 -2.63
N GLY A 710 -5.72 5.64 -2.53
CA GLY A 710 -4.34 5.69 -3.03
C GLY A 710 -3.41 4.66 -2.37
N LEU A 711 -3.49 4.51 -1.05
CA LEU A 711 -2.66 3.57 -0.28
C LEU A 711 -3.06 2.10 -0.47
N ALA A 712 -4.35 1.81 -0.58
CA ALA A 712 -4.87 0.47 -0.83
C ALA A 712 -4.81 0.08 -2.32
N GLY A 713 -4.43 1.02 -3.19
CA GLY A 713 -4.40 0.83 -4.64
C GLY A 713 -5.79 0.69 -5.26
N ILE A 714 -6.84 1.23 -4.64
CA ILE A 714 -8.24 1.16 -5.10
C ILE A 714 -8.59 2.42 -5.89
N ASP A 715 -9.40 2.27 -6.94
CA ASP A 715 -9.92 3.41 -7.69
C ASP A 715 -10.78 4.32 -6.80
N LYS A 716 -10.58 5.63 -6.91
CA LYS A 716 -11.43 6.64 -6.26
C LYS A 716 -12.86 6.55 -6.82
N PRO A 717 -13.91 6.84 -6.02
CA PRO A 717 -15.30 6.75 -6.47
C PRO A 717 -15.56 7.62 -7.70
N LYS A 718 -16.22 7.04 -8.70
CA LYS A 718 -16.58 7.72 -9.96
C LYS A 718 -17.93 8.44 -9.79
N GLY A 719 -18.13 9.54 -10.51
CA GLY A 719 -19.40 10.29 -10.51
C GLY A 719 -19.64 11.13 -9.25
N VAL A 720 -18.67 11.20 -8.35
CA VAL A 720 -18.74 11.96 -7.10
C VAL A 720 -17.59 12.96 -7.06
N HIS A 721 -17.91 14.22 -6.75
CA HIS A 721 -16.88 15.26 -6.58
C HIS A 721 -16.16 15.05 -5.24
N LEU A 722 -14.85 14.79 -5.25
CA LEU A 722 -14.06 14.71 -4.02
C LEU A 722 -13.48 16.08 -3.69
N ASP A 723 -13.77 16.57 -2.48
CA ASP A 723 -13.24 17.84 -2.00
C ASP A 723 -11.82 17.70 -1.42
N GLY A 724 -11.43 16.47 -1.08
CA GLY A 724 -10.11 16.11 -0.54
C GLY A 724 -9.06 15.79 -1.60
N SER A 725 -7.81 15.65 -1.16
CA SER A 725 -6.66 15.27 -1.97
C SER A 725 -6.04 13.97 -1.49
N ASP A 726 -5.41 13.23 -2.40
CA ASP A 726 -4.71 11.99 -2.08
C ASP A 726 -3.35 12.31 -1.43
N LEU A 727 -3.22 12.00 -0.13
CA LEU A 727 -1.99 12.21 0.65
C LEU A 727 -0.99 11.07 0.49
N SER A 728 -1.31 10.00 -0.26
CA SER A 728 -0.39 8.86 -0.41
C SER A 728 1.02 9.26 -0.86
N PRO A 729 1.26 10.27 -1.76
CA PRO A 729 2.62 10.68 -2.10
C PRO A 729 3.42 11.21 -0.92
N LEU A 730 2.75 11.89 0.03
CA LEU A 730 3.39 12.34 1.28
C LEU A 730 3.72 11.13 2.15
N LEU A 731 2.76 10.22 2.34
CA LEU A 731 2.89 9.11 3.29
C LEU A 731 3.95 8.08 2.88
N ILE A 732 4.06 7.79 1.58
CA ILE A 732 5.01 6.81 1.03
C ILE A 732 6.31 7.45 0.50
N GLU A 733 6.39 8.79 0.52
CA GLU A 733 7.44 9.63 -0.08
C GLU A 733 7.81 9.22 -1.52
N ARG A 734 6.78 9.07 -2.37
CA ARG A 734 6.95 8.76 -3.78
C ARG A 734 6.02 9.62 -4.62
N GLY A 735 6.58 10.24 -5.66
CA GLY A 735 5.85 11.19 -6.49
C GLY A 735 5.72 12.56 -5.82
N THR A 736 4.88 13.43 -6.38
CA THR A 736 4.70 14.80 -5.90
C THR A 736 3.28 15.01 -5.41
N PHE A 737 3.13 15.41 -4.14
CA PHE A 737 1.83 15.82 -3.63
C PHE A 737 1.42 17.18 -4.19
N LYS A 738 0.22 17.24 -4.77
CA LYS A 738 -0.42 18.48 -5.18
C LYS A 738 -1.86 18.48 -4.68
N ARG A 739 -2.17 19.40 -3.78
CA ARG A 739 -3.53 19.61 -3.31
C ARG A 739 -4.42 20.09 -4.47
N SER A 740 -5.54 19.40 -4.69
CA SER A 740 -6.49 19.64 -5.79
C SER A 740 -7.21 20.98 -5.63
N GLN A 741 -7.57 21.34 -4.40
CA GLN A 741 -8.22 22.60 -4.05
C GLN A 741 -7.90 23.00 -2.60
N PRO A 742 -8.02 24.30 -2.24
CA PRO A 742 -7.89 24.74 -0.85
C PRO A 742 -8.86 24.00 0.08
N MET A 743 -8.46 23.78 1.32
CA MET A 743 -9.37 23.19 2.31
C MET A 743 -10.44 24.21 2.67
N LEU A 744 -11.69 23.75 2.79
CA LEU A 744 -12.85 24.55 3.12
C LEU A 744 -13.55 23.96 4.33
N TRP A 745 -14.07 24.81 5.21
CA TRP A 745 -14.98 24.41 6.29
C TRP A 745 -16.16 25.36 6.31
N LEU A 746 -17.37 24.83 6.45
CA LEU A 746 -18.61 25.59 6.45
C LEU A 746 -19.38 25.38 7.77
N ALA A 747 -19.99 26.44 8.28
CA ALA A 747 -20.83 26.40 9.47
C ALA A 747 -22.03 27.35 9.26
N PRO A 748 -23.07 26.93 8.52
CA PRO A 748 -24.13 27.84 8.06
C PRO A 748 -24.98 28.45 9.18
N SER A 749 -25.06 27.77 10.33
CA SER A 749 -25.72 28.29 11.53
C SER A 749 -24.86 29.28 12.33
N SER A 750 -23.55 29.33 12.08
CA SER A 750 -22.60 30.20 12.78
C SER A 750 -22.51 31.59 12.15
N GLY A 751 -22.24 32.61 12.97
CA GLY A 751 -21.89 33.95 12.49
C GLY A 751 -20.58 33.94 11.68
N HIS A 752 -19.68 33.00 11.98
CA HIS A 752 -18.50 32.72 11.18
C HIS A 752 -18.80 31.54 10.24
N LEU A 753 -19.17 31.89 9.00
CA LEU A 753 -19.77 30.99 8.02
C LEU A 753 -18.75 30.04 7.38
N ALA A 754 -17.56 30.52 7.01
CA ALA A 754 -16.61 29.71 6.26
C ALA A 754 -15.14 30.00 6.59
N THR A 755 -14.31 28.96 6.56
CA THR A 755 -12.85 29.07 6.61
C THR A 755 -12.25 28.42 5.36
N LEU A 756 -11.38 29.13 4.64
CA LEU A 756 -10.62 28.62 3.49
C LEU A 756 -9.12 28.64 3.80
N ARG A 757 -8.42 27.51 3.61
CA ARG A 757 -6.98 27.36 3.87
C ARG A 757 -6.21 27.05 2.59
N GLU A 758 -5.26 27.92 2.24
CA GLU A 758 -4.33 27.73 1.11
C GLU A 758 -2.90 28.07 1.54
N GLY A 759 -2.04 27.05 1.61
CA GLY A 759 -0.69 27.20 2.16
C GLY A 759 -0.76 27.76 3.58
N ASN A 760 -0.01 28.82 3.87
CA ASN A 760 0.01 29.45 5.20
C ASN A 760 -1.17 30.40 5.45
N TYR A 761 -1.97 30.72 4.43
CA TYR A 761 -3.05 31.70 4.56
C TYR A 761 -4.39 31.05 4.86
N THR A 762 -5.12 31.68 5.79
CA THR A 762 -6.49 31.32 6.13
C THR A 762 -7.40 32.53 5.92
N LEU A 763 -8.38 32.39 5.04
CA LEU A 763 -9.43 33.39 4.83
C LEU A 763 -10.71 32.97 5.55
N MET A 764 -11.24 33.85 6.39
CA MET A 764 -12.46 33.66 7.16
C MET A 764 -13.58 34.51 6.58
N GLY A 765 -14.73 33.91 6.29
CA GLY A 765 -15.92 34.55 5.75
C GLY A 765 -17.06 34.57 6.76
N TYR A 766 -17.65 35.75 6.98
CA TYR A 766 -18.71 35.95 7.98
C TYR A 766 -20.08 35.98 7.33
N ARG A 767 -21.07 35.42 8.02
CA ARG A 767 -22.44 35.24 7.51
C ARG A 767 -23.08 36.60 7.18
N GLY A 768 -23.68 36.70 6.00
CA GLY A 768 -24.38 37.90 5.51
C GLY A 768 -25.90 37.83 5.61
N TYR A 769 -26.45 36.78 6.22
CA TYR A 769 -27.88 36.55 6.37
C TYR A 769 -28.27 36.24 7.82
N LYS A 770 -29.56 36.41 8.13
CA LYS A 770 -30.14 36.06 9.44
C LYS A 770 -30.98 34.79 9.30
N LEU A 771 -30.84 33.89 10.27
CA LEU A 771 -31.69 32.72 10.37
C LEU A 771 -32.89 33.03 11.27
N PRO A 772 -34.07 32.44 11.01
CA PRO A 772 -35.23 32.56 11.89
C PRO A 772 -34.89 32.09 13.30
N GLU A 773 -35.01 32.97 14.28
CA GLU A 773 -34.71 32.66 15.68
C GLU A 773 -35.78 33.29 16.59
N ASN A 774 -36.35 32.50 17.50
CA ASN A 774 -37.27 32.99 18.52
C ASN A 774 -36.51 33.26 19.82
N GLN A 775 -35.74 34.35 19.85
CA GLN A 775 -34.93 34.73 21.00
C GLN A 775 -35.77 35.01 22.25
N VAL A 776 -36.97 35.57 22.06
CA VAL A 776 -37.93 35.84 23.14
C VAL A 776 -38.28 34.54 23.86
N ARG A 777 -38.77 33.54 23.11
CA ARG A 777 -39.12 32.24 23.70
C ARG A 777 -37.93 31.51 24.31
N LYS A 778 -36.73 31.60 23.70
CA LYS A 778 -35.51 31.04 24.31
C LYS A 778 -35.23 31.64 25.67
N ASN A 779 -35.35 32.96 25.80
CA ASN A 779 -35.13 33.66 27.06
C ASN A 779 -36.21 33.29 28.09
N GLU A 780 -37.49 33.23 27.70
CA GLU A 780 -38.59 32.76 28.56
C GLU A 780 -38.33 31.36 29.11
N LEU A 781 -37.96 30.42 28.24
CA LEU A 781 -37.64 29.04 28.64
C LEU A 781 -36.49 28.98 29.64
N LEU A 782 -35.46 29.80 29.47
CA LEU A 782 -34.36 29.90 30.44
C LEU A 782 -34.85 30.37 31.81
N GLN A 783 -35.74 31.36 31.84
CA GLN A 783 -36.32 31.89 33.08
C GLN A 783 -37.23 30.85 33.76
N GLU A 784 -38.09 30.19 32.99
CA GLU A 784 -38.98 29.13 33.48
C GLU A 784 -38.16 27.95 34.05
N MET A 785 -37.13 27.49 33.33
CA MET A 785 -36.22 26.45 33.81
C MET A 785 -35.45 26.89 35.07
N ALA A 786 -34.94 28.12 35.10
CA ALA A 786 -34.20 28.64 36.25
C ALA A 786 -35.07 28.63 37.51
N LYS A 787 -36.31 29.10 37.41
CA LYS A 787 -37.29 29.07 38.49
C LYS A 787 -37.59 27.66 39.00
N LEU A 788 -37.76 26.69 38.09
CA LEU A 788 -38.01 25.30 38.48
C LEU A 788 -36.82 24.65 39.19
N ALA A 789 -35.60 24.98 38.78
CA ALA A 789 -34.37 24.41 39.33
C ALA A 789 -33.80 25.20 40.52
N ASP A 790 -34.52 26.22 41.01
CA ASP A 790 -34.07 27.15 42.05
C ASP A 790 -32.71 27.81 41.73
N ILE A 791 -32.52 28.19 40.46
CA ILE A 791 -31.34 28.90 39.98
C ILE A 791 -31.71 30.36 39.80
N ASP A 792 -30.93 31.26 40.42
CA ASP A 792 -31.10 32.70 40.23
C ASP A 792 -30.91 33.09 38.74
N PRO A 793 -31.95 33.64 38.08
CA PRO A 793 -31.91 33.99 36.67
C PRO A 793 -30.98 35.17 36.33
N SER A 794 -30.53 35.94 37.32
CA SER A 794 -29.56 37.02 37.13
C SER A 794 -28.12 36.51 37.01
N MET A 795 -27.87 35.22 37.34
CA MET A 795 -26.52 34.68 37.30
C MET A 795 -25.93 34.67 35.89
N PRO A 796 -24.62 34.97 35.75
CA PRO A 796 -23.93 34.82 34.49
C PRO A 796 -23.98 33.35 34.03
N ASN A 797 -24.01 33.17 32.71
CA ASN A 797 -24.10 31.86 32.06
C ASN A 797 -25.35 31.05 32.44
N LEU A 798 -26.48 31.72 32.69
CA LEU A 798 -27.76 31.08 33.04
C LEU A 798 -28.07 29.87 32.16
N ALA A 799 -27.91 30.00 30.84
CA ALA A 799 -28.14 28.92 29.88
C ALA A 799 -27.30 27.66 30.16
N SER A 800 -26.05 27.82 30.57
CA SER A 800 -25.18 26.70 30.97
C SER A 800 -25.64 26.10 32.31
N ARG A 801 -25.93 26.96 33.30
CA ARG A 801 -26.36 26.53 34.64
C ARG A 801 -27.64 25.72 34.60
N VAL A 802 -28.66 26.19 33.88
CA VAL A 802 -29.89 25.42 33.69
C VAL A 802 -29.62 24.18 32.84
N SER A 803 -28.81 24.25 31.77
CA SER A 803 -28.56 23.05 30.96
C SER A 803 -27.85 21.93 31.71
N ASN A 804 -27.01 22.26 32.70
CA ASN A 804 -26.13 21.33 33.41
C ASN A 804 -26.56 21.00 34.86
N THR A 805 -27.71 21.51 35.33
CA THR A 805 -28.22 21.16 36.66
C THR A 805 -28.54 19.67 36.77
N THR A 806 -28.40 19.13 37.99
CA THR A 806 -28.87 17.78 38.35
C THR A 806 -30.37 17.74 38.61
N PHE A 807 -31.02 18.90 38.80
CA PHE A 807 -32.46 19.01 38.97
C PHE A 807 -33.21 18.46 37.76
N THR A 808 -34.27 17.69 38.01
CA THR A 808 -35.11 17.17 36.94
C THR A 808 -36.54 16.95 37.40
N SER A 809 -37.50 17.37 36.57
CA SER A 809 -38.93 17.10 36.69
C SER A 809 -39.53 16.87 35.30
N PRO A 810 -40.72 16.26 35.15
CA PRO A 810 -41.37 16.11 33.84
C PRO A 810 -41.49 17.44 33.09
N GLU A 811 -41.88 18.50 33.80
CA GLU A 811 -42.02 19.85 33.25
C GLU A 811 -40.66 20.45 32.88
N TYR A 812 -39.65 20.29 33.73
CA TYR A 812 -38.30 20.74 33.41
C TYR A 812 -37.74 20.08 32.16
N LYS A 813 -37.96 18.76 31.99
CA LYS A 813 -37.57 18.02 30.79
C LYS A 813 -38.32 18.54 29.56
N ARG A 814 -39.61 18.86 29.68
CA ARG A 814 -40.42 19.47 28.60
C ARG A 814 -39.83 20.80 28.15
N LEU A 815 -39.57 21.71 29.08
CA LEU A 815 -38.99 23.04 28.81
C LEU A 815 -37.57 22.94 28.24
N LYS A 816 -36.72 22.08 28.81
CA LYS A 816 -35.36 21.83 28.32
C LYS A 816 -35.38 21.28 26.89
N ASN A 817 -36.29 20.36 26.58
CA ASN A 817 -36.46 19.83 25.23
C ASN A 817 -36.90 20.92 24.24
N GLU A 818 -37.82 21.81 24.65
CA GLU A 818 -38.24 22.95 23.83
C GLU A 818 -37.07 23.92 23.58
N PHE A 819 -36.28 24.22 24.62
CA PHE A 819 -35.12 25.10 24.52
C PHE A 819 -34.02 24.53 23.61
N VAL A 820 -33.73 23.24 23.76
CA VAL A 820 -32.80 22.50 22.89
C VAL A 820 -33.31 22.51 21.44
N ARG A 821 -34.61 22.29 21.22
CA ARG A 821 -35.22 22.35 19.88
C ARG A 821 -34.98 23.71 19.22
N LEU A 822 -35.25 24.81 19.92
CA LEU A 822 -35.08 26.16 19.36
C LEU A 822 -33.61 26.53 19.06
N ARG A 823 -32.65 25.89 19.74
CA ARG A 823 -31.22 26.09 19.51
C ARG A 823 -30.62 25.16 18.46
N THR A 824 -31.30 24.07 18.17
CA THR A 824 -30.87 23.10 17.17
C THR A 824 -31.16 23.65 15.78
N PHE A 825 -30.29 23.29 14.82
CA PHE A 825 -30.51 23.57 13.40
C PHE A 825 -31.94 23.20 12.98
N GLN A 826 -32.55 23.95 12.06
CA GLN A 826 -33.84 23.62 11.49
C GLN A 826 -33.71 23.45 9.98
N GLU A 827 -34.22 22.35 9.43
CA GLU A 827 -34.16 22.04 7.99
C GLU A 827 -34.85 23.11 7.13
N ALA A 828 -35.86 23.79 7.66
CA ALA A 828 -36.51 24.94 7.02
C ALA A 828 -35.57 26.14 6.78
N TRP A 829 -34.38 26.16 7.38
CA TRP A 829 -33.38 27.21 7.16
C TRP A 829 -32.56 27.03 5.88
N ILE A 830 -32.60 25.85 5.26
CA ILE A 830 -31.75 25.52 4.10
C ILE A 830 -31.96 26.49 2.92
N PRO A 831 -33.19 26.86 2.52
CA PRO A 831 -33.38 27.84 1.43
C PRO A 831 -32.75 29.21 1.73
N ILE A 832 -32.76 29.65 2.98
CA ILE A 832 -32.13 30.92 3.42
C ILE A 832 -30.60 30.78 3.35
N ILE A 833 -30.06 29.64 3.79
CA ILE A 833 -28.62 29.35 3.74
C ILE A 833 -28.10 29.33 2.31
N LYS A 834 -28.81 28.65 1.39
CA LYS A 834 -28.43 28.52 -0.03
C LYS A 834 -28.50 29.86 -0.78
N LYS A 835 -29.47 30.72 -0.45
CA LYS A 835 -29.58 32.09 -1.00
C LYS A 835 -28.62 33.09 -0.33
N GLY A 836 -28.15 32.75 0.86
CA GLY A 836 -27.30 33.59 1.68
C GLY A 836 -25.88 33.71 1.13
N GLY A 837 -25.13 34.68 1.67
CA GLY A 837 -23.74 34.92 1.33
C GLY A 837 -22.92 35.47 2.48
N PHE A 838 -21.89 36.23 2.16
CA PHE A 838 -20.92 36.75 3.12
C PHE A 838 -21.07 38.27 3.32
N SER A 839 -20.96 38.74 4.56
CA SER A 839 -20.97 40.18 4.89
C SER A 839 -19.57 40.79 4.89
N ARG A 840 -18.57 40.05 5.38
CA ARG A 840 -17.17 40.50 5.47
C ARG A 840 -16.20 39.32 5.46
N PHE A 841 -14.92 39.63 5.27
CA PHE A 841 -13.83 38.66 5.27
C PHE A 841 -12.68 39.15 6.17
N ALA A 842 -11.94 38.21 6.76
CA ALA A 842 -10.70 38.44 7.49
C ALA A 842 -9.62 37.46 6.98
N LEU A 843 -8.37 37.88 6.96
CA LEU A 843 -7.25 37.06 6.48
C LEU A 843 -6.21 36.92 7.58
N TYR A 844 -5.68 35.71 7.74
CA TYR A 844 -4.62 35.41 8.70
C TYR A 844 -3.49 34.65 8.01
N ASP A 845 -2.24 34.94 8.37
CA ASP A 845 -1.06 34.15 7.98
C ASP A 845 -0.67 33.27 9.17
N LEU A 846 -0.99 31.98 9.13
CA LEU A 846 -0.76 31.09 10.26
C LEU A 846 0.73 30.79 10.49
N LYS A 847 1.62 31.13 9.55
CA LYS A 847 3.07 31.02 9.80
C LYS A 847 3.54 32.12 10.76
N ALA A 848 2.98 33.33 10.63
CA ALA A 848 3.33 34.47 11.48
C ALA A 848 2.40 34.62 12.71
N ASP A 849 1.15 34.16 12.59
CA ASP A 849 0.11 34.29 13.60
C ASP A 849 -0.73 32.99 13.67
N PRO A 850 -0.18 31.90 14.24
CA PRO A 850 -0.88 30.62 14.35
C PRO A 850 -2.14 30.72 15.23
N PHE A 851 -2.25 31.75 16.08
CA PHE A 851 -3.37 31.99 16.98
C PHE A 851 -4.46 32.87 16.35
N GLN A 852 -4.31 33.35 15.13
CA GLN A 852 -5.30 34.17 14.41
C GLN A 852 -5.75 35.42 15.19
N LYS A 853 -4.79 36.15 15.78
CA LYS A 853 -5.05 37.39 16.53
C LYS A 853 -5.09 38.64 15.65
N LYS A 854 -4.39 38.66 14.53
CA LYS A 854 -4.22 39.85 13.67
C LYS A 854 -4.81 39.62 12.28
N ASP A 855 -5.93 40.28 12.00
CA ASP A 855 -6.47 40.35 10.64
C ASP A 855 -5.54 41.19 9.75
N ILE A 856 -4.97 40.54 8.72
CA ILE A 856 -4.07 41.13 7.74
C ILE A 856 -4.75 41.43 6.39
N SER A 857 -6.09 41.34 6.32
CA SER A 857 -6.85 41.42 5.07
C SER A 857 -6.62 42.73 4.31
N LYS A 858 -6.51 43.86 5.02
CA LYS A 858 -6.23 45.18 4.46
C LYS A 858 -4.77 45.36 4.06
N GLN A 859 -3.84 44.69 4.74
CA GLN A 859 -2.40 44.75 4.49
C GLN A 859 -1.97 43.85 3.32
N ARG A 860 -2.77 42.82 2.99
CA ARG A 860 -2.50 41.87 1.88
C ARG A 860 -3.68 41.77 0.89
N PRO A 861 -4.13 42.88 0.27
CA PRO A 861 -5.36 42.92 -0.53
C PRO A 861 -5.32 41.96 -1.73
N GLY A 862 -4.15 41.73 -2.35
CA GLY A 862 -4.00 40.78 -3.46
C GLY A 862 -4.30 39.33 -3.05
N VAL A 863 -3.76 38.88 -1.91
CA VAL A 863 -4.02 37.54 -1.37
C VAL A 863 -5.48 37.44 -0.92
N THR A 864 -5.98 38.44 -0.20
CA THR A 864 -7.38 38.51 0.25
C THR A 864 -8.35 38.36 -0.93
N ASN A 865 -8.17 39.13 -2.00
CA ASN A 865 -9.05 39.10 -3.17
C ASN A 865 -8.98 37.76 -3.91
N ARG A 866 -7.77 37.18 -4.06
CA ARG A 866 -7.59 35.86 -4.68
C ARG A 866 -8.32 34.77 -3.91
N LEU A 867 -8.13 34.71 -2.58
CA LEU A 867 -8.77 33.70 -1.74
C LEU A 867 -10.28 33.94 -1.63
N LYS A 868 -10.73 35.20 -1.59
CA LYS A 868 -12.15 35.55 -1.59
C LYS A 868 -12.83 35.01 -2.86
N LYS A 869 -12.22 35.20 -4.03
CA LYS A 869 -12.73 34.65 -5.29
C LYS A 869 -12.85 33.12 -5.23
N LYS A 870 -11.82 32.42 -4.74
CA LYS A 870 -11.84 30.95 -4.57
C LYS A 870 -12.93 30.50 -3.60
N LEU A 871 -13.05 31.15 -2.43
CA LEU A 871 -14.07 30.86 -1.43
C LEU A 871 -15.48 31.02 -2.00
N LEU A 872 -15.76 32.12 -2.70
CA LEU A 872 -17.08 32.37 -3.30
C LEU A 872 -17.43 31.32 -4.37
N THR A 873 -16.47 30.93 -5.21
CA THR A 873 -16.65 29.86 -6.20
C THR A 873 -16.96 28.53 -5.53
N LEU A 874 -16.14 28.10 -4.57
CA LEU A 874 -16.34 26.82 -3.87
C LEU A 874 -17.63 26.81 -3.05
N TYR A 875 -17.97 27.92 -2.37
CA TYR A 875 -19.21 28.04 -1.63
C TYR A 875 -20.43 27.87 -2.54
N LYS A 876 -20.44 28.54 -3.70
CA LYS A 876 -21.52 28.40 -4.68
C LYS A 876 -21.64 26.96 -5.19
N ASP A 877 -20.50 26.33 -5.48
CA ASP A 877 -20.45 24.94 -5.93
C ASP A 877 -21.03 23.98 -4.89
N VAL A 878 -20.59 24.08 -3.63
CA VAL A 878 -21.12 23.29 -2.51
C VAL A 878 -22.62 23.52 -2.33
N MET A 879 -23.10 24.76 -2.35
CA MET A 879 -24.53 25.07 -2.18
C MET A 879 -25.39 24.56 -3.34
N THR A 880 -24.83 24.46 -4.54
CA THR A 880 -25.56 23.93 -5.71
C THR A 880 -25.80 22.42 -5.55
N ASP A 881 -24.82 21.71 -4.99
CA ASP A 881 -24.85 20.25 -4.78
C ASP A 881 -25.57 19.85 -3.47
N ALA A 882 -25.63 20.76 -2.49
CA ALA A 882 -26.27 20.53 -1.21
C ALA A 882 -27.80 20.33 -1.35
N PRO A 883 -28.37 19.22 -0.83
CA PRO A 883 -29.79 18.93 -1.00
C PRO A 883 -30.65 19.83 -0.11
N ASP A 884 -31.90 20.00 -0.51
CA ASP A 884 -32.94 20.51 0.38
C ASP A 884 -33.58 19.35 1.15
N TRP A 885 -33.94 19.59 2.41
CA TRP A 885 -34.76 18.67 3.20
C TRP A 885 -36.20 19.21 3.24
N PRO A 886 -37.22 18.36 3.00
CA PRO A 886 -38.59 18.83 3.00
C PRO A 886 -38.95 19.42 4.36
N SER A 887 -39.38 20.68 4.40
CA SER A 887 -39.88 21.31 5.62
C SER A 887 -41.19 20.63 6.01
N LYS A 888 -41.21 19.94 7.15
CA LYS A 888 -42.45 19.53 7.80
C LYS A 888 -42.96 20.62 8.72
#